data_AF-A0A1M2V3T7-F1
#
_entry.id   AF-A0A1M2V3T7-F1
#
_cell.length_a   1.000
_cell.length_b   1.000
_cell.length_c   1.000
_cell.angle_alpha   90.00
_cell.angle_beta   90.00
_cell.angle_gamma   90.00
#
_symmetry.space_group_name_H-M   'P 1'
#
loop_
_entity.id
_entity.type
_entity.pdbx_description
1 polymer ?
#
loop_
_entity_poly.entity_id
_entity_poly.type
_entity_poly.pdbx_seq_one_letter_code
_entity_poly.pdbx_strand_id
1 'polypeptide(L)'
;MSHYPEADEAQHGHYNDGYSPYLNYPQTGYNAAPSPNYEQEHQPYQPLHLDPFMNPQGPTGFQAPPGQPSNAFQPPQPPHSPPNPNLYDSYNPGFPQPHSPPLHPGSPPLHPGSPPLHPGDYLNTANSPQPLGAPLAPQPSPYHGSSFQLHDEPGEDFDTGDIPLLRRDGPTGGNMPMPGEYDPVESDDKSENNIRYGRIPQRVPRRYKTIKKVELFHGNFVLDSAVPTKLLSMCHYKDDREFTHMRYSAATCDPNGFKDDGFTLRQVHYDPPRRTELFIVMTMYNEDEELFCRTMHGVMKNIAHLCKRDRSKTWGKEGWKKVVVCIVSDGRSKINSRTLSVIAAMGAYQEGVAKNKVNGKPVTAHIYEYTTQISVTPSMKLEGAERGIVPVQIIFCLKENNQKKINSHRWFFNAFGPILQPNVCVLLDVGTMPGPTSIYHLWKAFDINSNVGGACGEIVALKGKYLRNLINPLVAAQNFEYKMSNILDKPLESVFGYITVLPGAFSAYRYIALQNDQTGEGPLQKYFLGEKMHGAGADIFTANMYLAEDRILCWELVSKRGGAWILHYVKSAYAVTDVPDQVPELISQRRRWLNGSFFAAIHSTVKFHYIYRSSHSWLRKFWIHVELLYQCFNLFFSWFALGNYFISFTILSESLEDPSFNLGNGIHVVNVILEYFYLGLLILCYILALGNRPQGAKWGYTMAFIGFAIITVYMTIVAFFLAFKGVDNIIKTDGPLTPSSLFTNSIFRNIVISLLATLGLYILASLIFFEPWHMITSFVQYLLMAPSYISVLNVYAVLCQRPVRLIVVIVFRPARAADQTSRFPAFRSDVSWGTKGDNKVSTDLGVVKTGPNKNEVEVEVVSGETDINAAYEDAIHMLSTKPPKADSKPDAATQQEDYYRSFRTNVSPAVALLAAIIVTATGKAADKGAHNTVNGYMAFILFSVAGLALIRFIGSTTYMLIRLFAGE
;
A
#
# COMPACT_ATOMS: atom_id res chain seq x y z
N MET A 1 -22.89 -34.15 -33.65
CA MET A 1 -22.42 -34.56 -34.99
C MET A 1 -21.58 -33.44 -35.59
N SER A 2 -20.95 -33.70 -36.75
CA SER A 2 -19.84 -32.94 -37.38
C SER A 2 -18.59 -32.80 -36.50
N HIS A 3 -17.51 -33.46 -36.91
CA HIS A 3 -16.18 -33.34 -36.32
C HIS A 3 -15.49 -32.02 -36.72
N TYR A 4 -14.49 -31.63 -35.92
CA TYR A 4 -13.28 -30.97 -36.42
C TYR A 4 -12.06 -31.81 -35.98
N PRO A 5 -10.94 -31.79 -36.73
CA PRO A 5 -9.85 -32.75 -36.58
C PRO A 5 -8.85 -32.40 -35.46
N GLU A 6 -7.92 -33.33 -35.22
CA GLU A 6 -6.86 -33.25 -34.21
C GLU A 6 -5.82 -32.16 -34.50
N ALA A 7 -5.14 -31.73 -33.43
CA ALA A 7 -4.00 -30.79 -33.47
C ALA A 7 -2.92 -31.20 -32.45
N ASP A 8 -2.64 -32.50 -32.35
CA ASP A 8 -1.54 -33.05 -31.54
C ASP A 8 -0.23 -33.09 -32.36
N GLU A 9 0.50 -31.97 -32.39
CA GLU A 9 1.94 -31.99 -32.74
C GLU A 9 2.69 -30.73 -32.25
N ALA A 10 2.70 -30.53 -30.92
CA ALA A 10 3.46 -29.42 -30.29
C ALA A 10 4.05 -29.75 -28.90
N GLN A 11 3.98 -31.01 -28.43
CA GLN A 11 4.25 -31.36 -27.02
C GLN A 11 5.52 -32.20 -26.77
N HIS A 12 6.36 -32.42 -27.80
CA HIS A 12 7.67 -33.04 -27.66
C HIS A 12 8.78 -32.15 -28.24
N GLY A 13 9.64 -31.62 -27.35
CA GLY A 13 10.72 -30.71 -27.73
C GLY A 13 11.51 -30.19 -26.52
N HIS A 14 12.41 -31.03 -25.98
CA HIS A 14 13.46 -30.71 -25.01
C HIS A 14 13.10 -29.80 -23.80
N TYR A 15 12.68 -30.44 -22.71
CA TYR A 15 13.03 -29.94 -21.37
C TYR A 15 14.55 -30.06 -21.16
N ASN A 16 15.16 -29.06 -20.51
CA ASN A 16 16.57 -29.08 -20.10
C ASN A 16 16.64 -28.88 -18.57
N ASP A 17 16.34 -29.94 -17.82
CA ASP A 17 16.21 -29.92 -16.36
C ASP A 17 17.58 -29.90 -15.67
N GLY A 18 18.20 -28.72 -15.65
CA GLY A 18 19.57 -28.50 -15.16
C GLY A 18 19.68 -27.90 -13.76
N TYR A 19 19.09 -28.51 -12.72
CA TYR A 19 19.53 -28.32 -11.31
C TYR A 19 18.99 -29.41 -10.37
N SER A 20 19.88 -30.27 -9.86
CA SER A 20 19.58 -31.24 -8.78
C SER A 20 20.72 -31.22 -7.74
N PRO A 21 20.46 -30.89 -6.46
CA PRO A 21 21.52 -30.58 -5.50
C PRO A 21 21.84 -31.74 -4.54
N TYR A 22 22.53 -32.78 -5.01
CA TYR A 22 23.02 -33.86 -4.15
C TYR A 22 24.50 -34.20 -4.41
N LEU A 23 25.33 -33.97 -3.39
CA LEU A 23 26.71 -34.46 -3.30
C LEU A 23 26.68 -35.92 -2.82
N ASN A 24 27.40 -36.80 -3.52
CA ASN A 24 27.63 -38.19 -3.09
C ASN A 24 29.13 -38.49 -2.98
N TYR A 25 29.51 -39.26 -1.95
CA TYR A 25 30.88 -39.71 -1.74
C TYR A 25 31.27 -40.83 -2.73
N PRO A 26 32.56 -40.95 -3.10
CA PRO A 26 33.03 -42.00 -3.99
C PRO A 26 33.20 -43.36 -3.29
N GLN A 27 32.89 -44.45 -3.99
CA GLN A 27 33.38 -45.80 -3.71
C GLN A 27 34.04 -46.40 -4.96
N THR A 28 34.94 -47.36 -4.76
CA THR A 28 35.84 -47.92 -5.78
C THR A 28 35.45 -49.35 -6.16
N GLY A 29 35.57 -49.72 -7.45
CA GLY A 29 35.32 -51.10 -7.90
C GLY A 29 35.68 -51.32 -9.39
N TYR A 30 36.50 -52.33 -9.68
CA TYR A 30 37.14 -52.58 -10.99
C TYR A 30 36.37 -53.58 -11.89
N ASN A 31 36.66 -53.47 -13.21
CA ASN A 31 36.89 -54.53 -14.21
C ASN A 31 35.76 -55.23 -15.01
N ALA A 32 35.88 -55.03 -16.34
CA ALA A 32 36.06 -56.04 -17.40
C ALA A 32 34.85 -56.67 -18.13
N ALA A 33 35.13 -57.10 -19.37
CA ALA A 33 34.23 -57.60 -20.42
C ALA A 33 34.64 -59.07 -20.82
N PRO A 34 34.31 -59.72 -21.98
CA PRO A 34 33.82 -59.20 -23.27
C PRO A 34 32.67 -59.99 -23.98
N SER A 35 32.32 -59.54 -25.18
CA SER A 35 31.35 -60.09 -26.16
C SER A 35 31.87 -61.33 -26.94
N PRO A 36 31.17 -61.88 -27.97
CA PRO A 36 31.40 -61.34 -29.34
C PRO A 36 30.27 -61.50 -30.41
N ASN A 37 30.55 -60.92 -31.60
CA ASN A 37 29.97 -61.16 -32.94
C ASN A 37 28.53 -60.64 -33.21
N TYR A 38 28.01 -60.37 -34.42
CA TYR A 38 28.45 -60.20 -35.84
C TYR A 38 27.21 -59.60 -36.61
N GLU A 39 27.14 -59.09 -37.86
CA GLU A 39 27.96 -58.59 -39.01
C GLU A 39 26.93 -58.02 -40.05
N GLN A 40 27.16 -57.35 -41.19
CA GLN A 40 28.24 -56.71 -41.99
C GLN A 40 27.51 -55.70 -42.95
N GLU A 41 28.09 -54.75 -43.71
CA GLU A 41 29.46 -54.23 -43.88
C GLU A 41 29.40 -52.68 -43.61
N HIS A 42 29.85 -51.64 -44.36
CA HIS A 42 30.61 -51.38 -45.60
C HIS A 42 31.68 -50.28 -45.35
N GLN A 43 32.40 -49.80 -46.39
CA GLN A 43 33.55 -48.86 -46.33
C GLN A 43 33.50 -47.77 -47.43
N PRO A 44 34.44 -46.78 -47.58
CA PRO A 44 35.77 -46.60 -46.90
C PRO A 44 36.22 -45.16 -46.43
N TYR A 45 37.35 -45.15 -45.69
CA TYR A 45 38.44 -44.13 -45.55
C TYR A 45 38.24 -42.68 -44.98
N GLN A 46 38.34 -42.54 -43.63
CA GLN A 46 39.41 -41.90 -42.78
C GLN A 46 40.44 -40.86 -43.33
N PRO A 47 41.26 -40.11 -42.50
CA PRO A 47 41.36 -40.03 -41.00
C PRO A 47 41.67 -38.66 -40.27
N LEU A 48 41.25 -38.56 -38.98
CA LEU A 48 41.93 -38.05 -37.72
C LEU A 48 42.64 -36.66 -37.49
N HIS A 49 42.52 -36.19 -36.21
CA HIS A 49 43.40 -35.32 -35.37
C HIS A 49 43.60 -33.81 -35.75
N LEU A 50 44.15 -32.90 -34.91
CA LEU A 50 44.00 -32.53 -33.47
C LEU A 50 44.68 -31.12 -33.23
N ASP A 51 44.66 -30.55 -32.01
CA ASP A 51 45.32 -29.27 -31.60
C ASP A 51 46.89 -29.36 -31.47
N PRO A 52 47.67 -28.33 -31.00
CA PRO A 52 47.51 -26.85 -30.93
C PRO A 52 48.78 -26.01 -31.36
N PHE A 53 48.74 -24.67 -31.16
CA PHE A 53 49.86 -23.68 -31.00
C PHE A 53 50.64 -23.04 -32.21
N MET A 54 50.78 -21.71 -32.11
CA MET A 54 51.87 -20.77 -32.53
C MET A 54 52.27 -20.48 -34.01
N ASN A 55 52.17 -19.16 -34.34
CA ASN A 55 53.07 -18.20 -35.06
C ASN A 55 54.48 -18.67 -35.56
N PRO A 56 55.19 -18.00 -36.53
CA PRO A 56 55.02 -16.60 -37.02
C PRO A 56 55.37 -16.26 -38.52
N GLN A 57 55.42 -14.96 -38.85
CA GLN A 57 56.10 -14.24 -39.98
C GLN A 57 55.38 -14.06 -41.37
N GLY A 58 55.78 -13.01 -42.12
CA GLY A 58 55.31 -12.57 -43.48
C GLY A 58 56.52 -12.29 -44.42
N PRO A 59 56.54 -11.32 -45.39
CA PRO A 59 55.55 -10.29 -45.83
C PRO A 59 55.48 -10.07 -47.41
N THR A 60 55.17 -8.83 -47.89
CA THR A 60 55.16 -8.27 -49.31
C THR A 60 53.89 -8.50 -50.19
N GLY A 61 53.48 -7.65 -51.16
CA GLY A 61 53.88 -6.26 -51.55
C GLY A 61 53.17 -5.66 -52.82
N PHE A 62 52.81 -4.35 -52.77
CA PHE A 62 52.53 -3.32 -53.84
C PHE A 62 51.81 -3.58 -55.20
N GLN A 63 50.82 -2.71 -55.55
CA GLN A 63 50.89 -1.69 -56.65
C GLN A 63 49.63 -0.77 -56.75
N ALA A 64 49.77 0.42 -57.37
CA ALA A 64 48.78 1.53 -57.51
C ALA A 64 49.30 2.58 -58.54
N PRO A 65 48.61 3.69 -58.95
CA PRO A 65 47.27 4.23 -58.59
C PRO A 65 46.33 4.26 -59.84
N PRO A 66 45.84 5.36 -60.53
CA PRO A 66 45.92 6.84 -60.38
C PRO A 66 44.54 7.59 -60.28
N GLY A 67 44.56 8.94 -60.20
CA GLY A 67 43.39 9.84 -60.41
C GLY A 67 43.18 10.93 -59.33
N GLN A 68 43.20 12.22 -59.70
CA GLN A 68 43.05 13.39 -58.79
C GLN A 68 42.61 14.66 -59.58
N PRO A 69 42.15 15.79 -58.96
CA PRO A 69 43.04 16.69 -58.18
C PRO A 69 42.44 17.52 -56.99
N SER A 70 43.33 17.94 -56.08
CA SER A 70 43.38 19.22 -55.30
C SER A 70 42.18 19.70 -54.43
N ASN A 71 42.33 20.24 -53.20
CA ASN A 71 43.44 20.56 -52.27
C ASN A 71 42.83 20.81 -50.83
N ALA A 72 43.46 21.26 -49.72
CA ALA A 72 44.73 21.95 -49.44
C ALA A 72 45.28 21.74 -47.98
N PHE A 73 46.61 21.79 -47.84
CA PHE A 73 47.49 22.45 -46.83
C PHE A 73 46.91 22.96 -45.47
N GLN A 74 47.40 22.61 -44.25
CA GLN A 74 48.69 22.04 -43.73
C GLN A 74 49.91 23.01 -43.80
N PRO A 75 51.07 22.87 -43.07
CA PRO A 75 51.55 22.02 -41.92
C PRO A 75 52.01 22.93 -40.70
N PRO A 76 53.06 22.73 -39.83
CA PRO A 76 54.02 21.63 -39.49
C PRO A 76 54.22 21.37 -37.93
N GLN A 77 55.48 21.31 -37.41
CA GLN A 77 55.97 20.94 -36.03
C GLN A 77 57.40 21.54 -35.79
N PRO A 78 58.32 21.09 -34.86
CA PRO A 78 58.29 20.57 -33.46
C PRO A 78 59.10 21.53 -32.51
N PRO A 79 60.27 21.26 -31.82
CA PRO A 79 60.84 20.13 -31.01
C PRO A 79 61.50 20.49 -29.61
N HIS A 80 62.09 19.49 -28.93
CA HIS A 80 63.12 19.50 -27.83
C HIS A 80 62.75 19.67 -26.32
N SER A 81 63.66 19.19 -25.44
CA SER A 81 63.59 18.88 -23.98
C SER A 81 65.04 18.84 -23.37
N PRO A 82 65.39 18.42 -22.11
CA PRO A 82 64.70 18.03 -20.84
C PRO A 82 65.26 18.89 -19.63
N PRO A 83 65.59 18.43 -18.38
CA PRO A 83 65.15 17.35 -17.44
C PRO A 83 64.62 17.87 -16.04
N ASN A 84 63.70 17.19 -15.31
CA ASN A 84 63.85 16.11 -14.27
C ASN A 84 64.50 16.56 -12.91
N PRO A 85 64.21 15.99 -11.69
CA PRO A 85 63.93 14.56 -11.38
C PRO A 85 62.83 14.21 -10.32
N ASN A 86 62.73 12.90 -10.01
CA ASN A 86 61.94 12.17 -8.98
C ASN A 86 60.47 11.88 -9.34
N LEU A 87 60.05 10.75 -9.96
CA LEU A 87 60.25 9.27 -9.78
C LEU A 87 59.37 8.57 -8.72
N TYR A 88 58.52 7.63 -9.21
CA TYR A 88 58.18 6.28 -8.66
C TYR A 88 57.40 6.17 -7.31
N ASP A 89 56.46 5.23 -7.09
CA ASP A 89 55.79 4.23 -7.96
C ASP A 89 54.47 3.66 -7.37
N SER A 90 53.65 3.04 -8.24
CA SER A 90 52.83 1.82 -8.10
C SER A 90 51.89 1.48 -6.89
N TYR A 91 50.62 1.31 -7.26
CA TYR A 91 49.72 0.14 -7.04
C TYR A 91 49.17 -0.33 -5.66
N ASN A 92 47.85 -0.60 -5.71
CA ASN A 92 47.04 -1.54 -4.90
C ASN A 92 46.74 -1.24 -3.41
N PRO A 93 45.68 -1.86 -2.82
CA PRO A 93 44.94 -1.23 -1.73
C PRO A 93 44.99 -1.97 -0.39
N GLY A 94 44.75 -1.24 0.70
CA GLY A 94 44.54 -1.77 2.04
C GLY A 94 43.80 -0.77 2.95
N PHE A 95 43.11 -1.30 3.97
CA PHE A 95 42.57 -0.50 5.07
C PHE A 95 43.72 0.06 5.93
N PRO A 96 43.55 1.25 6.55
CA PRO A 96 43.25 1.25 7.98
C PRO A 96 42.26 2.34 8.44
N GLN A 97 41.93 2.32 9.74
CA GLN A 97 41.22 3.40 10.47
C GLN A 97 42.24 4.35 11.14
N PRO A 98 41.83 5.21 12.11
CA PRO A 98 40.99 6.40 12.00
C PRO A 98 41.81 7.68 12.37
N HIS A 99 41.16 8.85 12.51
CA HIS A 99 41.29 9.80 13.65
C HIS A 99 40.98 11.28 13.30
N SER A 100 40.40 11.98 14.29
CA SER A 100 40.44 13.43 14.58
C SER A 100 39.78 14.45 13.63
N PRO A 101 38.98 15.42 14.17
CA PRO A 101 38.37 16.51 13.40
C PRO A 101 39.27 17.78 13.31
N PRO A 102 39.17 18.59 12.24
CA PRO A 102 39.82 19.91 12.18
C PRO A 102 39.15 20.95 13.09
N LEU A 103 39.96 21.87 13.64
CA LEU A 103 39.50 23.04 14.40
C LEU A 103 39.30 24.28 13.51
N HIS A 104 38.47 25.22 13.98
CA HIS A 104 38.20 26.49 13.29
C HIS A 104 39.39 27.47 13.38
N PRO A 105 39.72 28.22 12.30
CA PRO A 105 40.58 29.40 12.37
C PRO A 105 39.79 30.66 12.75
N GLY A 106 40.32 31.52 13.63
CA GLY A 106 39.68 32.81 13.92
C GLY A 106 40.02 33.53 15.24
N SER A 107 41.30 33.69 15.60
CA SER A 107 41.72 34.51 16.75
C SER A 107 42.84 35.49 16.37
N PRO A 108 42.77 36.79 16.73
CA PRO A 108 43.85 37.75 16.51
C PRO A 108 44.97 37.64 17.57
N PRO A 109 46.20 38.13 17.28
CA PRO A 109 47.38 37.87 18.11
C PRO A 109 47.67 38.94 19.18
N LEU A 110 48.45 38.55 20.21
CA LEU A 110 49.16 39.45 21.13
C LEU A 110 50.60 38.95 21.37
N HIS A 111 51.49 39.85 21.77
CA HIS A 111 52.95 39.65 21.82
C HIS A 111 53.45 38.87 23.06
N PRO A 112 54.63 38.20 22.97
CA PRO A 112 55.21 37.39 24.05
C PRO A 112 56.02 38.22 25.07
N GLY A 113 56.08 37.75 26.34
CA GLY A 113 56.64 38.56 27.45
C GLY A 113 57.09 37.85 28.73
N SER A 114 57.56 36.59 28.66
CA SER A 114 58.40 35.94 29.71
C SER A 114 57.74 35.56 31.07
N PRO A 115 58.39 34.72 31.93
CA PRO A 115 57.71 33.90 32.97
C PRO A 115 58.41 34.00 34.36
N PRO A 116 58.43 32.98 35.26
CA PRO A 116 57.43 31.96 35.69
C PRO A 116 57.13 32.01 37.22
N LEU A 117 56.20 31.16 37.73
CA LEU A 117 56.43 30.15 38.82
C LEU A 117 55.13 29.59 39.49
N HIS A 118 55.32 28.47 40.20
CA HIS A 118 54.38 27.74 41.09
C HIS A 118 54.29 28.37 42.51
N PRO A 119 53.48 27.84 43.48
CA PRO A 119 52.13 27.24 43.43
C PRO A 119 51.20 27.71 44.60
N GLY A 120 49.95 27.21 44.66
CA GLY A 120 49.31 26.86 45.95
C GLY A 120 48.21 27.79 46.52
N ASP A 121 47.02 27.18 46.69
CA ASP A 121 46.02 27.28 47.77
C ASP A 121 45.50 28.59 48.43
N TYR A 122 44.22 28.48 48.85
CA TYR A 122 43.48 29.18 49.91
C TYR A 122 42.76 30.54 49.69
N LEU A 123 41.52 30.53 50.20
CA LEU A 123 40.73 31.62 50.82
C LEU A 123 40.22 32.82 49.99
N ASN A 124 38.98 32.66 49.51
CA ASN A 124 37.78 33.33 50.08
C ASN A 124 37.99 34.70 50.78
N THR A 125 37.48 35.78 50.18
CA THR A 125 36.72 36.85 50.89
C THR A 125 35.97 37.75 49.90
N ALA A 126 35.00 38.52 50.39
CA ALA A 126 34.16 39.42 49.59
C ALA A 126 34.63 40.88 49.66
N ASN A 127 34.13 41.73 48.74
CA ASN A 127 33.80 43.11 49.10
C ASN A 127 32.75 43.73 48.17
N SER A 128 31.82 44.48 48.79
CA SER A 128 30.84 45.36 48.13
C SER A 128 31.40 46.80 48.02
N PRO A 129 30.69 47.77 47.41
CA PRO A 129 29.66 48.50 48.17
C PRO A 129 28.38 48.92 47.41
N GLN A 130 27.40 49.33 48.23
CA GLN A 130 26.12 50.01 47.98
C GLN A 130 26.32 51.52 47.59
N PRO A 131 25.29 52.39 47.40
CA PRO A 131 23.84 52.31 47.71
C PRO A 131 22.93 52.69 46.50
N LEU A 132 21.64 53.11 46.57
CA LEU A 132 20.65 53.42 47.63
C LEU A 132 19.20 53.30 47.09
N GLY A 133 18.18 53.13 47.95
CA GLY A 133 16.78 53.48 47.61
C GLY A 133 15.68 52.49 48.02
N ALA A 134 14.99 52.76 49.14
CA ALA A 134 13.82 52.03 49.69
C ALA A 134 12.74 53.06 50.14
N PRO A 135 11.57 52.75 50.76
CA PRO A 135 11.01 51.47 51.27
C PRO A 135 9.55 51.21 50.75
N LEU A 136 8.55 50.52 51.34
CA LEU A 136 8.32 49.82 52.64
C LEU A 136 7.28 48.66 52.44
N ALA A 137 6.50 48.31 53.48
CA ALA A 137 5.50 47.23 53.60
C ALA A 137 4.54 47.59 54.80
N PRO A 138 3.84 46.71 55.59
CA PRO A 138 3.60 45.25 55.52
C PRO A 138 2.22 44.69 56.06
N GLN A 139 2.05 43.34 56.09
CA GLN A 139 1.22 42.50 57.01
C GLN A 139 -0.34 42.62 57.04
N PRO A 140 -1.11 41.74 57.75
CA PRO A 140 -1.05 40.25 57.87
C PRO A 140 -2.45 39.53 57.77
N SER A 141 -2.48 38.19 57.82
CA SER A 141 -3.69 37.34 58.09
C SER A 141 -3.84 37.02 59.62
N PRO A 142 -4.92 36.34 60.13
CA PRO A 142 -4.92 34.86 60.18
C PRO A 142 -6.26 34.05 60.42
N TYR A 143 -6.15 32.71 60.33
CA TYR A 143 -6.85 31.58 61.03
C TYR A 143 -8.33 31.12 60.80
N HIS A 144 -8.47 29.78 60.72
CA HIS A 144 -9.58 28.81 61.03
C HIS A 144 -11.04 29.06 60.53
N GLY A 145 -11.87 28.04 60.22
CA GLY A 145 -11.65 26.58 60.10
C GLY A 145 -12.94 25.72 60.17
N SER A 146 -12.83 24.40 59.90
CA SER A 146 -13.78 23.30 60.28
C SER A 146 -15.00 22.91 59.40
N SER A 147 -15.33 21.60 59.47
CA SER A 147 -16.65 20.91 59.31
C SER A 147 -17.45 20.86 57.99
N PHE A 148 -17.33 19.72 57.27
CA PHE A 148 -18.36 18.65 57.10
C PHE A 148 -19.82 19.00 56.72
N GLN A 149 -20.31 18.51 55.55
CA GLN A 149 -21.56 17.72 55.39
C GLN A 149 -21.75 17.17 53.94
N LEU A 150 -22.70 16.23 53.76
CA LEU A 150 -23.06 15.55 52.49
C LEU A 150 -24.31 16.19 51.86
N HIS A 151 -24.50 16.06 50.54
CA HIS A 151 -25.63 15.31 49.94
C HIS A 151 -25.52 15.13 48.40
N ASP A 152 -26.49 14.38 47.86
CA ASP A 152 -26.50 13.62 46.60
C ASP A 152 -26.50 14.37 45.25
N GLU A 153 -26.24 13.55 44.21
CA GLU A 153 -26.62 13.64 42.78
C GLU A 153 -28.13 13.97 42.53
N PRO A 154 -28.59 14.25 41.27
CA PRO A 154 -27.84 14.24 40.00
C PRO A 154 -28.02 15.49 39.10
N GLY A 155 -27.00 15.74 38.26
CA GLY A 155 -27.10 16.10 36.83
C GLY A 155 -27.82 17.38 36.37
N GLU A 156 -27.05 18.28 35.74
CA GLU A 156 -27.31 18.73 34.36
C GLU A 156 -26.02 19.28 33.73
N ASP A 157 -25.80 19.05 32.42
CA ASP A 157 -24.63 19.57 31.68
C ASP A 157 -24.81 21.07 31.39
N PHE A 158 -23.89 21.93 31.85
CA PHE A 158 -23.73 23.26 31.26
C PHE A 158 -22.28 23.71 31.14
N ASP A 159 -22.02 24.41 30.04
CA ASP A 159 -20.70 24.84 29.58
C ASP A 159 -20.26 26.16 30.24
N THR A 160 -19.05 26.18 30.79
CA THR A 160 -18.20 27.38 30.84
C THR A 160 -16.75 26.98 31.11
N GLY A 161 -15.85 27.23 30.17
CA GLY A 161 -14.42 27.25 30.43
C GLY A 161 -13.93 28.67 30.70
N ASP A 162 -12.87 28.83 31.51
CA ASP A 162 -11.73 29.66 31.10
C ASP A 162 -10.45 29.56 31.98
N ILE A 163 -9.33 29.23 31.31
CA ILE A 163 -7.91 29.58 31.60
C ILE A 163 -7.26 29.20 32.98
N PRO A 164 -5.90 29.30 33.18
CA PRO A 164 -5.15 28.17 33.76
C PRO A 164 -4.21 28.50 34.94
N LEU A 165 -3.71 27.45 35.63
CA LEU A 165 -2.52 27.55 36.49
C LEU A 165 -1.56 26.36 36.36
N LEU A 166 -0.27 26.68 36.16
CA LEU A 166 0.88 25.79 36.31
C LEU A 166 1.66 26.17 37.58
N ARG A 167 1.63 25.34 38.64
CA ARG A 167 2.78 25.13 39.56
C ARG A 167 2.53 24.17 40.72
N ARG A 168 3.39 23.14 40.81
CA ARG A 168 4.16 22.76 42.01
C ARG A 168 5.24 21.77 41.51
N ASP A 169 6.54 22.05 41.58
CA ASP A 169 7.37 22.22 42.78
C ASP A 169 7.28 20.99 43.69
N GLY A 170 8.27 20.08 43.57
CA GLY A 170 8.40 18.88 44.38
C GLY A 170 9.54 18.98 45.40
N PRO A 171 9.55 18.16 46.47
CA PRO A 171 10.62 18.12 47.45
C PRO A 171 11.76 17.17 47.05
N THR A 172 13.00 17.56 47.35
CA THR A 172 14.22 16.75 47.15
C THR A 172 14.63 16.01 48.41
N GLY A 173 15.16 14.78 48.27
CA GLY A 173 16.07 14.17 49.25
C GLY A 173 15.52 12.99 50.04
N GLY A 174 15.89 11.78 49.63
CA GLY A 174 15.66 10.52 50.36
C GLY A 174 16.25 9.35 49.57
N ASN A 175 16.91 8.41 50.24
CA ASN A 175 17.57 7.28 49.57
C ASN A 175 16.56 6.31 48.95
N MET A 176 16.87 5.76 47.78
CA MET A 176 16.06 4.70 47.17
C MET A 176 16.30 3.35 47.87
N PRO A 177 15.25 2.61 48.28
CA PRO A 177 15.36 1.21 48.65
C PRO A 177 15.68 0.33 47.44
N MET A 178 16.32 -0.82 47.67
CA MET A 178 16.59 -1.83 46.63
C MET A 178 15.34 -2.73 46.44
N PRO A 179 15.02 -3.19 45.21
CA PRO A 179 13.86 -4.05 45.00
C PRO A 179 14.11 -5.46 45.56
N GLY A 180 13.39 -5.86 46.62
CA GLY A 180 13.47 -7.21 47.19
C GLY A 180 12.96 -7.41 48.62
N GLU A 181 12.54 -6.35 49.32
CA GLU A 181 12.03 -6.43 50.69
C GLU A 181 10.55 -6.85 50.74
N TYR A 182 10.17 -7.65 51.74
CA TYR A 182 8.80 -8.10 51.99
C TYR A 182 8.18 -7.25 53.10
N ASP A 183 7.05 -6.59 52.83
CA ASP A 183 6.25 -5.97 53.89
C ASP A 183 5.73 -7.05 54.87
N PRO A 184 5.89 -6.86 56.20
CA PRO A 184 5.28 -7.74 57.18
C PRO A 184 3.76 -7.52 57.23
N VAL A 185 3.00 -8.60 57.42
CA VAL A 185 1.55 -8.53 57.56
C VAL A 185 1.21 -7.98 58.96
N GLU A 186 0.72 -6.74 59.04
CA GLU A 186 0.07 -6.25 60.24
C GLU A 186 -1.24 -7.04 60.49
N SER A 187 -1.36 -7.58 61.71
CA SER A 187 -2.49 -8.41 62.13
C SER A 187 -3.47 -7.57 62.95
N ASP A 188 -4.55 -7.11 62.33
CA ASP A 188 -5.59 -6.33 63.01
C ASP A 188 -6.91 -7.12 63.10
N ASP A 189 -7.08 -7.82 64.23
CA ASP A 189 -8.29 -8.59 64.55
C ASP A 189 -9.45 -7.66 64.97
N LYS A 190 -10.38 -7.35 64.04
CA LYS A 190 -11.80 -7.08 64.38
C LYS A 190 -12.79 -6.99 63.21
N SER A 191 -14.04 -7.25 63.58
CA SER A 191 -15.31 -7.04 62.87
C SER A 191 -15.63 -7.96 61.67
N GLU A 192 -16.72 -8.71 61.83
CA GLU A 192 -17.35 -9.54 60.81
C GLU A 192 -18.21 -8.70 59.85
N ASN A 193 -18.79 -9.36 58.83
CA ASN A 193 -19.92 -8.87 58.02
C ASN A 193 -19.65 -7.64 57.13
N ASN A 194 -18.75 -7.80 56.16
CA ASN A 194 -18.81 -7.05 54.90
C ASN A 194 -19.01 -7.99 53.70
N ILE A 195 -20.22 -7.99 53.12
CA ILE A 195 -20.52 -8.76 51.90
C ILE A 195 -19.81 -8.10 50.72
N ARG A 196 -18.65 -8.66 50.35
CA ARG A 196 -17.76 -8.10 49.35
C ARG A 196 -18.33 -8.29 47.94
N TYR A 197 -19.06 -7.29 47.44
CA TYR A 197 -19.45 -7.16 46.02
C TYR A 197 -18.24 -6.86 45.12
N GLY A 198 -17.28 -7.77 45.11
CA GLY A 198 -16.17 -7.78 44.16
C GLY A 198 -16.60 -8.33 42.81
N ARG A 199 -15.80 -8.03 41.78
CA ARG A 199 -15.88 -8.72 40.48
C ARG A 199 -15.75 -10.22 40.71
N ILE A 200 -16.60 -11.04 40.07
CA ILE A 200 -16.52 -12.51 40.12
C ILE A 200 -15.05 -12.91 39.87
N PRO A 201 -14.43 -13.74 40.74
CA PRO A 201 -13.01 -14.06 40.61
C PRO A 201 -12.75 -14.73 39.25
N GLN A 202 -12.06 -14.02 38.36
CA GLN A 202 -11.54 -14.63 37.14
C GLN A 202 -10.64 -15.79 37.54
N ARG A 203 -11.00 -16.99 37.08
CA ARG A 203 -10.34 -18.24 37.41
C ARG A 203 -8.95 -18.27 36.78
N VAL A 204 -7.95 -17.64 37.42
CA VAL A 204 -6.56 -17.63 36.97
C VAL A 204 -6.11 -19.08 36.79
N PRO A 205 -5.86 -19.57 35.55
CA PRO A 205 -5.44 -20.94 35.35
C PRO A 205 -4.00 -21.05 35.87
N ARG A 206 -3.78 -21.91 36.87
CA ARG A 206 -2.43 -22.31 37.29
C ARG A 206 -1.82 -23.19 36.20
N ARG A 207 -1.42 -22.59 35.08
CA ARG A 207 -0.82 -23.30 33.94
C ARG A 207 0.45 -24.01 34.40
N TYR A 208 0.46 -25.33 34.35
CA TYR A 208 1.61 -26.13 34.78
C TYR A 208 2.65 -26.15 33.66
N LYS A 209 3.53 -25.14 33.65
CA LYS A 209 4.65 -25.05 32.71
C LYS A 209 5.50 -26.32 32.78
N THR A 210 5.43 -27.14 31.73
CA THR A 210 6.24 -28.36 31.64
C THR A 210 7.50 -28.02 30.84
N ILE A 211 8.68 -28.30 31.41
CA ILE A 211 9.93 -28.18 30.66
C ILE A 211 10.04 -29.42 29.76
N LYS A 212 9.92 -29.22 28.46
CA LYS A 212 10.08 -30.27 27.44
C LYS A 212 11.39 -30.04 26.70
N LYS A 213 12.18 -31.12 26.53
CA LYS A 213 13.30 -31.14 25.60
C LYS A 213 12.79 -31.27 24.17
N VAL A 214 13.29 -30.42 23.27
CA VAL A 214 12.91 -30.38 21.86
C VAL A 214 14.19 -30.33 21.02
N GLU A 215 14.31 -31.23 20.05
CA GLU A 215 15.42 -31.25 19.10
C GLU A 215 15.26 -30.13 18.05
N LEU A 216 16.37 -29.53 17.63
CA LEU A 216 16.38 -28.45 16.65
C LEU A 216 16.30 -29.00 15.22
N PHE A 217 15.16 -28.83 14.56
CA PHE A 217 14.97 -29.22 13.16
C PHE A 217 15.84 -28.36 12.24
N HIS A 218 16.90 -28.97 11.67
CA HIS A 218 17.93 -28.26 10.91
C HIS A 218 18.56 -27.06 11.67
N GLY A 219 18.69 -27.16 13.00
CA GLY A 219 19.20 -26.05 13.84
C GLY A 219 18.16 -24.99 14.20
N ASN A 220 16.95 -25.06 13.65
CA ASN A 220 15.84 -24.14 13.91
C ASN A 220 14.88 -24.69 14.97
N PHE A 221 14.28 -23.81 15.77
CA PHE A 221 13.29 -24.23 16.77
C PHE A 221 11.92 -24.44 16.13
N VAL A 222 11.52 -25.72 16.06
CA VAL A 222 10.25 -26.20 15.53
C VAL A 222 9.59 -27.08 16.59
N LEU A 223 8.29 -26.94 16.79
CA LEU A 223 7.51 -27.66 17.80
C LEU A 223 6.14 -28.05 17.25
N ASP A 224 5.82 -29.34 17.23
CA ASP A 224 4.44 -29.80 17.05
C ASP A 224 3.73 -29.80 18.41
N SER A 225 2.64 -29.04 18.51
CA SER A 225 1.71 -29.03 19.64
C SER A 225 0.40 -29.72 19.26
N ALA A 226 -0.12 -30.58 20.13
CA ALA A 226 -1.44 -31.18 19.95
C ALA A 226 -2.54 -30.09 19.98
N VAL A 227 -3.59 -30.25 19.17
CA VAL A 227 -4.73 -29.33 19.16
C VAL A 227 -5.72 -29.66 20.30
N PRO A 228 -6.56 -28.70 20.74
CA PRO A 228 -7.58 -28.95 21.77
C PRO A 228 -8.50 -30.11 21.38
N THR A 229 -8.73 -31.05 22.29
CA THR A 229 -9.62 -32.20 22.03
C THR A 229 -11.09 -31.75 21.86
N LYS A 230 -11.46 -30.59 22.42
CA LYS A 230 -12.72 -29.89 22.11
C LYS A 230 -12.83 -29.38 20.67
N LEU A 231 -11.73 -29.01 20.02
CA LEU A 231 -11.72 -28.70 18.58
C LEU A 231 -11.76 -29.98 17.75
N LEU A 232 -10.90 -30.96 18.08
CA LEU A 232 -10.79 -32.22 17.34
C LEU A 232 -12.09 -33.04 17.37
N SER A 233 -12.90 -32.93 18.42
CA SER A 233 -14.21 -33.60 18.48
C SER A 233 -15.21 -33.08 17.43
N MET A 234 -15.14 -31.79 17.08
CA MET A 234 -15.99 -31.13 16.06
C MET A 234 -15.49 -31.34 14.63
N CYS A 235 -14.22 -31.68 14.44
CA CYS A 235 -13.64 -32.01 13.13
C CYS A 235 -14.23 -33.31 12.54
N HIS A 236 -14.11 -33.50 11.22
CA HIS A 236 -14.48 -34.75 10.55
C HIS A 236 -13.29 -35.72 10.51
N TYR A 237 -12.15 -35.27 9.97
CA TYR A 237 -10.89 -36.03 9.98
C TYR A 237 -10.17 -35.84 11.32
N LYS A 238 -9.68 -36.93 11.94
CA LYS A 238 -9.14 -36.90 13.31
C LYS A 238 -7.80 -37.59 13.50
N ASP A 239 -7.30 -38.28 12.47
CA ASP A 239 -6.20 -39.24 12.61
C ASP A 239 -4.87 -38.68 12.11
N ASP A 240 -4.86 -37.95 10.98
CA ASP A 240 -3.62 -37.41 10.40
C ASP A 240 -2.96 -36.34 11.29
N ARG A 241 -1.62 -36.31 11.26
CA ARG A 241 -0.80 -35.31 11.97
C ARG A 241 -1.12 -33.87 11.57
N GLU A 242 -1.71 -33.64 10.39
CA GLU A 242 -2.11 -32.29 9.96
C GLU A 242 -3.36 -31.75 10.66
N PHE A 243 -4.21 -32.64 11.20
CA PHE A 243 -5.44 -32.33 11.93
C PHE A 243 -5.29 -32.49 13.46
N THR A 244 -4.37 -33.33 13.92
CA THR A 244 -4.11 -33.54 15.36
C THR A 244 -3.08 -32.58 15.94
N HIS A 245 -2.17 -32.03 15.12
CA HIS A 245 -1.07 -31.20 15.58
C HIS A 245 -0.93 -29.90 14.78
N MET A 246 -0.73 -28.80 15.49
CA MET A 246 -0.29 -27.51 14.95
C MET A 246 1.25 -27.45 15.01
N ARG A 247 1.91 -27.22 13.86
CA ARG A 247 3.37 -27.06 13.80
C ARG A 247 3.72 -25.59 14.01
N TYR A 248 4.51 -25.29 15.03
CA TYR A 248 5.09 -23.97 15.26
C TYR A 248 6.54 -23.93 14.78
N SER A 249 6.96 -22.83 14.15
CA SER A 249 8.36 -22.52 13.84
C SER A 249 8.69 -21.08 14.28
N ALA A 250 9.81 -20.91 14.98
CA ALA A 250 10.32 -19.60 15.38
C ALA A 250 11.35 -19.10 14.36
N ALA A 251 10.95 -18.21 13.44
CA ALA A 251 11.86 -17.68 12.43
C ALA A 251 12.82 -16.65 13.05
N THR A 252 14.13 -16.86 12.91
CA THR A 252 15.19 -15.94 13.38
C THR A 252 15.97 -15.29 12.24
N CYS A 253 15.36 -15.24 11.06
CA CYS A 253 15.99 -14.85 9.80
C CYS A 253 15.29 -13.63 9.17
N ASP A 254 15.88 -13.09 8.12
CA ASP A 254 15.16 -12.23 7.17
C ASP A 254 14.26 -13.11 6.26
N PRO A 255 13.07 -12.64 5.82
CA PRO A 255 12.24 -13.34 4.84
C PRO A 255 12.98 -13.90 3.63
N ASN A 256 13.96 -13.17 3.08
CA ASN A 256 14.70 -13.61 1.89
C ASN A 256 15.58 -14.84 2.16
N GLY A 257 16.05 -15.01 3.40
CA GLY A 257 16.93 -16.11 3.79
C GLY A 257 16.20 -17.31 4.39
N PHE A 258 14.86 -17.30 4.49
CA PHE A 258 14.11 -18.33 5.23
C PHE A 258 14.38 -19.76 4.74
N LYS A 259 14.43 -19.96 3.42
CA LYS A 259 14.77 -21.26 2.82
C LYS A 259 16.24 -21.65 3.03
N ASP A 260 17.14 -20.67 2.94
CA ASP A 260 18.59 -20.89 2.96
C ASP A 260 19.11 -21.11 4.40
N ASP A 261 18.48 -20.47 5.40
CA ASP A 261 18.63 -20.73 6.83
C ASP A 261 17.98 -22.07 7.27
N GLY A 262 17.49 -22.89 6.33
CA GLY A 262 17.03 -24.26 6.56
C GLY A 262 15.60 -24.42 7.10
N PHE A 263 14.78 -23.37 7.09
CA PHE A 263 13.35 -23.49 7.43
C PHE A 263 12.57 -24.20 6.31
N THR A 264 11.49 -24.86 6.70
CA THR A 264 10.67 -25.73 5.84
C THR A 264 9.19 -25.57 6.18
N LEU A 265 8.31 -25.86 5.23
CA LEU A 265 6.84 -25.80 5.39
C LEU A 265 6.21 -27.19 5.27
N ARG A 266 5.06 -27.41 5.91
CA ARG A 266 4.40 -28.72 6.04
C ARG A 266 4.11 -29.38 4.68
N GLN A 267 3.89 -28.61 3.61
CA GLN A 267 3.62 -29.13 2.26
C GLN A 267 4.76 -29.98 1.67
N VAL A 268 6.03 -29.71 2.02
CA VAL A 268 7.18 -30.49 1.53
C VAL A 268 7.48 -31.74 2.38
N HIS A 269 6.78 -31.92 3.51
CA HIS A 269 6.95 -33.05 4.44
C HIS A 269 5.93 -34.18 4.23
N TYR A 270 5.04 -34.06 3.24
CA TYR A 270 4.18 -35.16 2.80
C TYR A 270 4.92 -36.04 1.79
N ASP A 271 4.57 -37.33 1.74
CA ASP A 271 5.03 -38.25 0.70
C ASP A 271 3.84 -38.69 -0.19
N PRO A 272 3.84 -38.37 -1.50
CA PRO A 272 4.74 -37.42 -2.17
C PRO A 272 4.44 -35.96 -1.77
N PRO A 273 5.39 -35.02 -1.92
CA PRO A 273 5.21 -33.61 -1.57
C PRO A 273 4.01 -32.95 -2.26
N ARG A 274 3.22 -32.16 -1.51
CA ARG A 274 2.02 -31.49 -2.03
C ARG A 274 2.40 -30.29 -2.89
N ARG A 275 2.23 -30.42 -4.21
CA ARG A 275 2.33 -29.28 -5.15
C ARG A 275 1.24 -28.24 -4.87
N THR A 276 1.64 -26.98 -4.75
CA THR A 276 0.72 -25.87 -4.51
C THR A 276 0.25 -25.29 -5.85
N GLU A 277 -1.07 -25.30 -6.09
CA GLU A 277 -1.67 -24.65 -7.26
C GLU A 277 -1.99 -23.18 -6.95
N LEU A 278 -2.67 -22.96 -5.81
CA LEU A 278 -3.05 -21.64 -5.33
C LEU A 278 -2.40 -21.35 -3.97
N PHE A 279 -1.67 -20.26 -3.90
CA PHE A 279 -1.17 -19.71 -2.63
C PHE A 279 -1.88 -18.36 -2.38
N ILE A 280 -2.61 -18.23 -1.28
CA ILE A 280 -3.50 -17.10 -1.03
C ILE A 280 -2.99 -16.34 0.20
N VAL A 281 -2.50 -15.10 0.05
CA VAL A 281 -2.17 -14.25 1.21
C VAL A 281 -3.37 -13.44 1.66
N MET A 282 -3.55 -13.40 2.98
CA MET A 282 -4.41 -12.46 3.70
C MET A 282 -3.53 -11.56 4.57
N THR A 283 -3.30 -10.32 4.14
CA THR A 283 -2.55 -9.34 4.94
C THR A 283 -3.45 -8.63 5.94
N MET A 284 -2.95 -8.47 7.17
CA MET A 284 -3.63 -7.77 8.26
C MET A 284 -2.63 -7.03 9.17
N TYR A 285 -3.11 -5.98 9.83
CA TYR A 285 -2.41 -5.24 10.88
C TYR A 285 -3.15 -5.33 12.23
N ASN A 286 -4.34 -4.74 12.35
CA ASN A 286 -5.11 -4.66 13.60
C ASN A 286 -6.64 -4.84 13.43
N GLU A 287 -7.06 -5.37 12.30
CA GLU A 287 -8.46 -5.58 11.92
C GLU A 287 -9.17 -6.52 12.90
N ASP A 288 -10.45 -6.23 13.17
CA ASP A 288 -11.28 -6.96 14.12
C ASP A 288 -11.75 -8.34 13.63
N GLU A 289 -12.42 -9.06 14.53
CA GLU A 289 -12.88 -10.41 14.26
C GLU A 289 -13.95 -10.48 13.16
N GLU A 290 -14.77 -9.43 12.96
CA GLU A 290 -15.79 -9.41 11.91
C GLU A 290 -15.13 -9.23 10.55
N LEU A 291 -14.20 -8.28 10.41
CA LEU A 291 -13.40 -8.07 9.20
C LEU A 291 -12.58 -9.30 8.82
N PHE A 292 -11.94 -9.94 9.80
CA PHE A 292 -11.19 -11.18 9.59
C PHE A 292 -12.10 -12.35 9.18
N CYS A 293 -13.17 -12.61 9.92
CA CYS A 293 -14.11 -13.69 9.57
C CYS A 293 -14.74 -13.44 8.20
N ARG A 294 -15.09 -12.19 7.86
CA ARG A 294 -15.67 -11.80 6.57
C ARG A 294 -14.76 -12.16 5.39
N THR A 295 -13.44 -11.93 5.49
CA THR A 295 -12.48 -12.38 4.48
C THR A 295 -12.25 -13.89 4.53
N MET A 296 -11.90 -14.44 5.70
CA MET A 296 -11.48 -15.85 5.82
C MET A 296 -12.60 -16.82 5.43
N HIS A 297 -13.81 -16.57 5.89
CA HIS A 297 -14.99 -17.37 5.55
C HIS A 297 -15.31 -17.31 4.04
N GLY A 298 -15.07 -16.16 3.39
CA GLY A 298 -15.16 -16.01 1.94
C GLY A 298 -14.12 -16.86 1.19
N VAL A 299 -12.87 -16.89 1.68
CA VAL A 299 -11.80 -17.73 1.14
C VAL A 299 -12.15 -19.22 1.31
N MET A 300 -12.57 -19.66 2.50
CA MET A 300 -12.95 -21.04 2.76
C MET A 300 -14.14 -21.49 1.88
N LYS A 301 -15.14 -20.62 1.66
CA LYS A 301 -16.26 -20.90 0.73
C LYS A 301 -15.82 -20.99 -0.73
N ASN A 302 -14.80 -20.23 -1.16
CA ASN A 302 -14.20 -20.38 -2.49
C ASN A 302 -13.45 -21.71 -2.63
N ILE A 303 -12.69 -22.14 -1.61
CA ILE A 303 -11.99 -23.45 -1.63
C ILE A 303 -13.01 -24.60 -1.65
N ALA A 304 -14.11 -24.48 -0.91
CA ALA A 304 -15.23 -25.42 -0.98
C ALA A 304 -15.93 -25.42 -2.36
N HIS A 305 -15.94 -24.31 -3.10
CA HIS A 305 -16.41 -24.29 -4.51
C HIS A 305 -15.43 -24.99 -5.45
N LEU A 306 -14.12 -24.78 -5.30
CA LEU A 306 -13.10 -25.52 -6.06
C LEU A 306 -13.26 -27.03 -5.86
N CYS A 307 -13.47 -27.47 -4.62
CA CYS A 307 -13.60 -28.89 -4.29
C CYS A 307 -14.87 -29.58 -4.85
N LYS A 308 -15.84 -28.81 -5.36
CA LYS A 308 -17.07 -29.31 -6.00
C LYS A 308 -16.95 -29.45 -7.52
N ARG A 309 -15.77 -29.21 -8.11
CA ARG A 309 -15.56 -29.21 -9.57
C ARG A 309 -15.08 -30.55 -10.12
N ASP A 310 -15.86 -31.61 -9.92
CA ASP A 310 -15.51 -33.01 -10.29
C ASP A 310 -15.20 -33.23 -11.80
N ARG A 311 -15.48 -32.26 -12.68
CA ARG A 311 -15.14 -32.29 -14.12
C ARG A 311 -13.87 -31.50 -14.48
N SER A 312 -13.04 -31.12 -13.52
CA SER A 312 -11.79 -30.38 -13.75
C SER A 312 -10.57 -31.31 -13.76
N LYS A 313 -9.56 -31.02 -14.59
CA LYS A 313 -8.25 -31.69 -14.49
C LYS A 313 -7.49 -31.30 -13.21
N THR A 314 -7.71 -30.06 -12.74
CA THR A 314 -6.98 -29.49 -11.59
C THR A 314 -7.75 -29.64 -10.27
N TRP A 315 -9.07 -29.49 -10.32
CA TRP A 315 -9.95 -29.44 -9.16
C TRP A 315 -10.87 -30.66 -9.02
N GLY A 316 -11.49 -30.82 -7.86
CA GLY A 316 -12.25 -32.01 -7.44
C GLY A 316 -12.16 -32.13 -5.92
N LYS A 317 -12.71 -33.20 -5.31
CA LYS A 317 -12.84 -33.35 -3.84
C LYS A 317 -11.57 -33.03 -3.04
N GLU A 318 -10.40 -33.50 -3.53
CA GLU A 318 -9.08 -33.30 -2.91
C GLU A 318 -8.39 -31.98 -3.30
N GLY A 319 -9.08 -31.09 -4.02
CA GLY A 319 -8.53 -29.83 -4.52
C GLY A 319 -7.97 -28.91 -3.43
N TRP A 320 -8.48 -29.02 -2.20
CA TRP A 320 -7.97 -28.30 -1.03
C TRP A 320 -6.50 -28.61 -0.71
N LYS A 321 -6.01 -29.83 -1.02
CA LYS A 321 -4.60 -30.20 -0.83
C LYS A 321 -3.65 -29.39 -1.72
N LYS A 322 -4.16 -28.79 -2.80
CA LYS A 322 -3.45 -27.90 -3.73
C LYS A 322 -3.58 -26.41 -3.37
N VAL A 323 -4.29 -26.06 -2.30
CA VAL A 323 -4.46 -24.67 -1.85
C VAL A 323 -3.80 -24.46 -0.48
N VAL A 324 -3.04 -23.38 -0.35
CA VAL A 324 -2.47 -22.93 0.93
C VAL A 324 -2.89 -21.48 1.18
N VAL A 325 -3.36 -21.19 2.40
CA VAL A 325 -3.76 -19.84 2.83
C VAL A 325 -2.75 -19.32 3.84
N CYS A 326 -2.08 -18.22 3.51
CA CYS A 326 -1.12 -17.55 4.39
C CYS A 326 -1.76 -16.30 5.02
N ILE A 327 -1.98 -16.32 6.33
CA ILE A 327 -2.43 -15.14 7.09
C ILE A 327 -1.18 -14.46 7.61
N VAL A 328 -0.91 -13.21 7.23
CA VAL A 328 0.28 -12.47 7.71
C VAL A 328 -0.14 -11.25 8.51
N SER A 329 0.16 -11.27 9.82
CA SER A 329 -0.17 -10.22 10.77
C SER A 329 1.04 -9.36 11.13
N ASP A 330 0.88 -8.05 11.01
CA ASP A 330 1.95 -7.04 11.03
C ASP A 330 2.26 -6.47 12.43
N GLY A 331 2.64 -7.37 13.36
CA GLY A 331 3.17 -7.03 14.68
C GLY A 331 2.41 -7.71 15.83
N ARG A 332 3.09 -8.54 16.61
CA ARG A 332 2.53 -9.30 17.74
C ARG A 332 1.81 -8.42 18.77
N SER A 333 2.30 -7.20 19.01
CA SER A 333 1.70 -6.24 19.94
C SER A 333 0.57 -5.39 19.34
N LYS A 334 0.23 -5.58 18.06
CA LYS A 334 -0.71 -4.75 17.31
C LYS A 334 -1.92 -5.52 16.75
N ILE A 335 -1.85 -6.84 16.62
CA ILE A 335 -3.01 -7.68 16.26
C ILE A 335 -4.14 -7.53 17.30
N ASN A 336 -5.39 -7.51 16.82
CA ASN A 336 -6.57 -7.54 17.70
C ASN A 336 -6.66 -8.90 18.42
N SER A 337 -6.84 -8.87 19.74
CA SER A 337 -6.90 -10.08 20.58
C SER A 337 -8.10 -10.98 20.26
N ARG A 338 -9.24 -10.41 19.85
CA ARG A 338 -10.44 -11.18 19.45
C ARG A 338 -10.21 -11.88 18.11
N THR A 339 -9.53 -11.22 17.17
CA THR A 339 -9.07 -11.84 15.91
C THR A 339 -8.09 -12.98 16.18
N LEU A 340 -7.17 -12.81 17.13
CA LEU A 340 -6.28 -13.88 17.58
C LEU A 340 -7.06 -15.06 18.23
N SER A 341 -8.14 -14.77 18.97
CA SER A 341 -9.08 -15.80 19.47
C SER A 341 -9.84 -16.53 18.35
N VAL A 342 -10.17 -15.88 17.22
CA VAL A 342 -10.71 -16.58 16.03
C VAL A 342 -9.68 -17.56 15.46
N ILE A 343 -8.43 -17.13 15.30
CA ILE A 343 -7.37 -17.99 14.76
C ILE A 343 -7.09 -19.17 15.71
N ALA A 344 -7.19 -18.96 17.03
CA ALA A 344 -7.18 -20.02 18.04
C ALA A 344 -8.39 -20.97 17.93
N ALA A 345 -9.60 -20.43 17.76
CA ALA A 345 -10.83 -21.22 17.57
C ALA A 345 -10.78 -22.12 16.33
N MET A 346 -10.05 -21.68 15.29
CA MET A 346 -9.75 -22.44 14.06
C MET A 346 -8.57 -23.41 14.20
N GLY A 347 -7.87 -23.44 15.35
CA GLY A 347 -6.72 -24.32 15.63
C GLY A 347 -5.37 -23.86 15.05
N ALA A 348 -5.32 -22.71 14.38
CA ALA A 348 -4.11 -22.19 13.72
C ALA A 348 -3.27 -21.25 14.61
N TYR A 349 -3.57 -21.18 15.91
CA TYR A 349 -2.79 -20.47 16.92
C TYR A 349 -2.96 -21.12 18.30
N GLN A 350 -1.90 -21.08 19.12
CA GLN A 350 -1.94 -21.43 20.55
C GLN A 350 -1.08 -20.46 21.36
N GLU A 351 -1.58 -20.05 22.53
CA GLU A 351 -0.88 -19.12 23.42
C GLU A 351 0.32 -19.80 24.11
N GLY A 352 1.35 -19.03 24.47
CA GLY A 352 2.54 -19.51 25.21
C GLY A 352 3.57 -20.31 24.41
N VAL A 353 3.23 -20.72 23.17
CA VAL A 353 4.13 -21.40 22.23
C VAL A 353 5.19 -20.45 21.67
N ALA A 354 4.82 -19.19 21.40
CA ALA A 354 5.72 -18.13 20.96
C ALA A 354 6.87 -17.85 21.95
N LYS A 355 8.06 -17.51 21.44
CA LYS A 355 9.29 -17.25 22.23
C LYS A 355 10.08 -16.07 21.63
N ASN A 356 10.68 -15.21 22.46
CA ASN A 356 11.29 -13.95 22.00
C ASN A 356 12.68 -14.13 21.33
N LYS A 357 13.44 -15.15 21.74
CA LYS A 357 14.77 -15.46 21.19
C LYS A 357 14.99 -16.97 21.12
N VAL A 358 15.74 -17.41 20.12
CA VAL A 358 16.20 -18.80 19.93
C VAL A 358 17.71 -18.79 19.73
N ASN A 359 18.46 -19.54 20.54
CA ASN A 359 19.92 -19.65 20.46
C ASN A 359 20.62 -18.28 20.42
N GLY A 360 20.10 -17.32 21.20
CA GLY A 360 20.56 -15.92 21.25
C GLY A 360 20.04 -15.01 20.14
N LYS A 361 19.69 -15.54 18.95
CA LYS A 361 19.08 -14.77 17.86
C LYS A 361 17.66 -14.29 18.24
N PRO A 362 17.27 -13.05 17.89
CA PRO A 362 15.88 -12.60 18.05
C PRO A 362 14.96 -13.29 17.05
N VAL A 363 13.71 -13.56 17.46
CA VAL A 363 12.66 -14.05 16.56
C VAL A 363 12.08 -12.88 15.77
N THR A 364 11.99 -13.03 14.45
CA THR A 364 11.47 -12.03 13.51
C THR A 364 9.99 -12.28 13.20
N ALA A 365 9.58 -13.55 13.13
CA ALA A 365 8.18 -13.96 13.03
C ALA A 365 7.91 -15.33 13.68
N HIS A 366 6.69 -15.49 14.16
CA HIS A 366 6.11 -16.74 14.64
C HIS A 366 5.26 -17.36 13.54
N ILE A 367 5.56 -18.60 13.16
CA ILE A 367 4.86 -19.30 12.08
C ILE A 367 4.11 -20.49 12.66
N TYR A 368 2.80 -20.56 12.42
CA TYR A 368 1.92 -21.64 12.86
C TYR A 368 1.29 -22.29 11.63
N GLU A 369 1.43 -23.61 11.51
CA GLU A 369 0.89 -24.38 10.39
C GLU A 369 -0.13 -25.41 10.88
N TYR A 370 -1.34 -25.35 10.33
CA TYR A 370 -2.45 -26.23 10.70
C TYR A 370 -3.43 -26.40 9.53
N THR A 371 -4.02 -27.58 9.37
CA THR A 371 -5.08 -27.80 8.37
C THR A 371 -6.43 -27.73 9.07
N THR A 372 -7.03 -26.54 9.09
CA THR A 372 -8.32 -26.36 9.77
C THR A 372 -9.47 -27.01 9.01
N GLN A 373 -10.49 -27.44 9.73
CA GLN A 373 -11.76 -27.94 9.20
C GLN A 373 -12.95 -27.07 9.63
N ILE A 374 -12.71 -26.03 10.42
CA ILE A 374 -13.73 -25.16 11.02
C ILE A 374 -13.56 -23.74 10.46
N SER A 375 -14.66 -23.18 9.98
CA SER A 375 -14.76 -21.77 9.58
C SER A 375 -15.51 -20.98 10.65
N VAL A 376 -15.11 -19.73 10.89
CA VAL A 376 -15.85 -18.82 11.78
C VAL A 376 -16.57 -17.78 10.93
N THR A 377 -17.88 -17.64 11.11
CA THR A 377 -18.70 -16.66 10.39
C THR A 377 -18.50 -15.26 10.97
N PRO A 378 -18.81 -14.18 10.21
CA PRO A 378 -18.91 -12.82 10.77
C PRO A 378 -19.88 -12.69 11.96
N SER A 379 -20.83 -13.62 12.10
CA SER A 379 -21.74 -13.72 13.25
C SER A 379 -21.20 -14.55 14.42
N MET A 380 -19.88 -14.79 14.47
CA MET A 380 -19.16 -15.57 15.50
C MET A 380 -19.71 -16.98 15.72
N LYS A 381 -20.17 -17.62 14.64
CA LYS A 381 -20.60 -19.03 14.67
C LYS A 381 -19.53 -19.91 14.01
N LEU A 382 -19.27 -21.06 14.61
CA LEU A 382 -18.47 -22.11 13.99
C LEU A 382 -19.32 -22.85 12.94
N GLU A 383 -18.74 -23.10 11.77
CA GLU A 383 -19.30 -23.94 10.70
C GLU A 383 -18.25 -24.97 10.26
N GLY A 384 -18.65 -26.24 10.15
CA GLY A 384 -17.79 -27.36 9.76
C GLY A 384 -18.28 -28.07 8.49
N ALA A 385 -17.97 -29.37 8.39
CA ALA A 385 -18.31 -30.20 7.24
C ALA A 385 -19.83 -30.27 6.97
N GLU A 386 -20.66 -30.15 8.01
CA GLU A 386 -22.13 -30.11 7.94
C GLU A 386 -22.69 -28.85 7.22
N ARG A 387 -21.88 -27.80 7.09
CA ARG A 387 -22.15 -26.62 6.25
C ARG A 387 -21.43 -26.64 4.91
N GLY A 388 -20.74 -27.74 4.59
CA GLY A 388 -19.95 -27.90 3.38
C GLY A 388 -18.64 -27.11 3.39
N ILE A 389 -18.09 -26.81 4.58
CA ILE A 389 -16.69 -26.40 4.73
C ILE A 389 -15.80 -27.61 4.43
N VAL A 390 -14.69 -27.38 3.74
CA VAL A 390 -13.65 -28.37 3.44
C VAL A 390 -12.39 -28.05 4.23
N PRO A 391 -11.44 -29.00 4.40
CA PRO A 391 -10.19 -28.70 5.06
C PRO A 391 -9.42 -27.59 4.33
N VAL A 392 -8.70 -26.73 5.07
CA VAL A 392 -7.90 -25.64 4.50
C VAL A 392 -6.54 -25.58 5.20
N GLN A 393 -5.47 -25.70 4.42
CA GLN A 393 -4.09 -25.62 4.90
C GLN A 393 -3.74 -24.16 5.20
N ILE A 394 -3.52 -23.81 6.47
CA ILE A 394 -3.20 -22.46 6.94
C ILE A 394 -1.73 -22.37 7.33
N ILE A 395 -1.08 -21.27 6.92
CA ILE A 395 0.17 -20.75 7.47
C ILE A 395 -0.13 -19.39 8.11
N PHE A 396 -0.23 -19.32 9.44
CA PHE A 396 -0.35 -18.06 10.16
C PHE A 396 1.04 -17.54 10.53
N CYS A 397 1.45 -16.42 9.93
CA CYS A 397 2.70 -15.73 10.19
C CYS A 397 2.43 -14.45 11.00
N LEU A 398 2.74 -14.50 12.29
CA LEU A 398 2.62 -13.37 13.21
C LEU A 398 4.02 -12.74 13.38
N LYS A 399 4.26 -11.62 12.70
CA LYS A 399 5.56 -10.91 12.77
C LYS A 399 5.75 -10.30 14.16
N GLU A 400 6.97 -10.32 14.70
CA GLU A 400 7.22 -9.79 16.05
C GLU A 400 7.03 -8.27 16.09
N ASN A 401 7.49 -7.58 15.04
CA ASN A 401 7.44 -6.13 14.90
C ASN A 401 6.57 -5.71 13.69
N ASN A 402 5.89 -4.57 13.79
CA ASN A 402 5.27 -3.91 12.64
C ASN A 402 6.38 -3.47 11.66
N GLN A 403 6.27 -3.91 10.41
CA GLN A 403 7.17 -3.60 9.30
C GLN A 403 6.42 -3.23 8.01
N LYS A 404 5.11 -2.91 8.10
CA LYS A 404 4.17 -2.60 7.00
C LYS A 404 3.79 -3.79 6.11
N LYS A 405 2.71 -3.59 5.34
CA LYS A 405 2.16 -4.55 4.35
C LYS A 405 3.19 -5.07 3.35
N ILE A 406 4.07 -4.21 2.79
CA ILE A 406 5.09 -4.62 1.82
C ILE A 406 6.05 -5.68 2.36
N ASN A 407 6.40 -5.60 3.65
CA ASN A 407 7.19 -6.61 4.34
C ASN A 407 6.41 -7.90 4.58
N SER A 408 5.10 -7.82 4.84
CA SER A 408 4.21 -8.99 4.90
C SER A 408 4.15 -9.71 3.55
N HIS A 409 4.15 -8.98 2.43
CA HIS A 409 4.31 -9.57 1.10
C HIS A 409 5.70 -10.20 0.89
N ARG A 410 6.76 -9.74 1.57
CA ARG A 410 8.10 -10.34 1.49
C ARG A 410 8.16 -11.71 2.17
N TRP A 411 7.48 -11.88 3.32
CA TRP A 411 7.27 -13.22 3.90
C TRP A 411 6.54 -14.15 2.92
N PHE A 412 5.44 -13.68 2.33
CA PHE A 412 4.66 -14.47 1.37
C PHE A 412 5.48 -14.88 0.13
N PHE A 413 6.04 -13.93 -0.62
CA PHE A 413 6.69 -14.22 -1.91
C PHE A 413 8.11 -14.77 -1.80
N ASN A 414 8.90 -14.33 -0.80
CA ASN A 414 10.33 -14.63 -0.72
C ASN A 414 10.69 -15.63 0.39
N ALA A 415 9.91 -15.72 1.48
CA ALA A 415 10.12 -16.77 2.48
C ALA A 415 9.39 -18.07 2.10
N PHE A 416 8.08 -17.98 1.87
CA PHE A 416 7.24 -19.17 1.69
C PHE A 416 7.14 -19.61 0.22
N GLY A 417 7.05 -18.65 -0.71
CA GLY A 417 7.02 -18.92 -2.16
C GLY A 417 8.11 -19.87 -2.68
N PRO A 418 9.41 -19.69 -2.32
CA PRO A 418 10.49 -20.52 -2.87
C PRO A 418 10.50 -21.96 -2.34
N ILE A 419 9.70 -22.26 -1.31
CA ILE A 419 9.48 -23.60 -0.75
C ILE A 419 8.23 -24.22 -1.36
N LEU A 420 7.12 -23.48 -1.45
CA LEU A 420 5.83 -23.99 -1.95
C LEU A 420 5.76 -24.11 -3.48
N GLN A 421 6.57 -23.33 -4.21
CA GLN A 421 6.60 -23.22 -5.68
C GLN A 421 5.20 -23.16 -6.31
N PRO A 422 4.36 -22.18 -5.92
CA PRO A 422 2.96 -22.12 -6.35
C PRO A 422 2.82 -21.73 -7.82
N ASN A 423 1.78 -22.23 -8.51
CA ASN A 423 1.48 -21.77 -9.87
C ASN A 423 0.91 -20.33 -9.86
N VAL A 424 -0.09 -20.07 -9.02
CA VAL A 424 -0.76 -18.77 -8.90
C VAL A 424 -0.78 -18.29 -7.44
N CYS A 425 -0.33 -17.06 -7.22
CA CYS A 425 -0.44 -16.36 -5.94
C CYS A 425 -1.63 -15.39 -5.98
N VAL A 426 -2.45 -15.36 -4.94
CA VAL A 426 -3.60 -14.43 -4.78
C VAL A 426 -3.33 -13.53 -3.57
N LEU A 427 -3.60 -12.23 -3.69
CA LEU A 427 -3.54 -11.27 -2.57
C LEU A 427 -4.93 -10.79 -2.19
N LEU A 428 -5.20 -10.85 -0.89
CA LEU A 428 -6.38 -10.32 -0.23
C LEU A 428 -5.95 -9.44 0.95
N ASP A 429 -6.58 -8.28 1.10
CA ASP A 429 -6.57 -7.55 2.37
C ASP A 429 -7.68 -8.06 3.28
N VAL A 430 -7.40 -8.20 4.58
CA VAL A 430 -8.45 -8.46 5.56
C VAL A 430 -9.48 -7.34 5.56
N GLY A 431 -10.76 -7.70 5.67
CA GLY A 431 -11.91 -6.86 5.34
C GLY A 431 -12.39 -7.05 3.90
N THR A 432 -11.55 -7.42 2.93
CA THR A 432 -12.01 -7.66 1.55
C THR A 432 -12.57 -9.08 1.41
N MET A 433 -13.87 -9.19 1.13
CA MET A 433 -14.59 -10.45 0.99
C MET A 433 -14.64 -10.90 -0.48
N PRO A 434 -13.96 -11.99 -0.89
CA PRO A 434 -14.12 -12.53 -2.23
C PRO A 434 -15.54 -13.07 -2.45
N GLY A 435 -16.12 -12.82 -3.62
CA GLY A 435 -17.37 -13.44 -4.07
C GLY A 435 -17.25 -14.98 -4.12
N PRO A 436 -18.34 -15.74 -4.02
CA PRO A 436 -18.33 -17.17 -3.67
C PRO A 436 -17.64 -18.10 -4.69
N THR A 437 -17.46 -17.63 -5.92
CA THR A 437 -16.73 -18.33 -6.99
C THR A 437 -15.52 -17.54 -7.50
N SER A 438 -15.25 -16.35 -6.96
CA SER A 438 -14.39 -15.35 -7.60
C SER A 438 -12.91 -15.73 -7.61
N ILE A 439 -12.43 -16.51 -6.64
CA ILE A 439 -11.06 -17.06 -6.67
C ILE A 439 -10.93 -18.12 -7.78
N TYR A 440 -11.99 -18.91 -8.05
CA TYR A 440 -12.00 -19.83 -9.19
C TYR A 440 -11.93 -19.06 -10.52
N HIS A 441 -12.69 -17.97 -10.68
CA HIS A 441 -12.63 -17.16 -11.90
C HIS A 441 -11.27 -16.47 -12.09
N LEU A 442 -10.65 -15.94 -11.02
CA LEU A 442 -9.27 -15.44 -11.09
C LEU A 442 -8.29 -16.52 -11.54
N TRP A 443 -8.33 -17.71 -10.92
CA TRP A 443 -7.48 -18.83 -11.31
C TRP A 443 -7.71 -19.27 -12.76
N LYS A 444 -8.97 -19.34 -13.21
CA LYS A 444 -9.34 -19.79 -14.57
C LYS A 444 -8.70 -18.90 -15.66
N ALA A 445 -8.45 -17.62 -15.41
CA ALA A 445 -7.75 -16.76 -16.37
C ALA A 445 -6.29 -17.21 -16.63
N PHE A 446 -5.61 -17.77 -15.62
CA PHE A 446 -4.26 -18.32 -15.76
C PHE A 446 -4.24 -19.73 -16.39
N ASP A 447 -5.34 -20.47 -16.27
CA ASP A 447 -5.58 -21.79 -16.87
C ASP A 447 -5.92 -21.67 -18.38
N ILE A 448 -6.75 -20.68 -18.75
CA ILE A 448 -7.09 -20.38 -20.16
C ILE A 448 -5.89 -19.81 -20.93
N ASN A 449 -5.11 -18.91 -20.33
CA ASN A 449 -4.09 -18.16 -21.03
C ASN A 449 -2.76 -18.15 -20.27
N SER A 450 -1.79 -18.91 -20.78
CA SER A 450 -0.43 -19.04 -20.23
C SER A 450 0.30 -17.69 -20.11
N ASN A 451 0.04 -16.74 -21.02
CA ASN A 451 0.68 -15.42 -21.01
C ASN A 451 0.09 -14.44 -19.97
N VAL A 452 -0.99 -14.77 -19.27
CA VAL A 452 -1.47 -13.95 -18.15
C VAL A 452 -0.45 -14.04 -17.02
N GLY A 453 0.20 -12.91 -16.72
CA GLY A 453 1.16 -12.76 -15.63
C GLY A 453 0.53 -12.21 -14.34
N GLY A 454 -0.56 -11.45 -14.47
CA GLY A 454 -1.37 -10.95 -13.36
C GLY A 454 -2.81 -10.68 -13.78
N ALA A 455 -3.73 -10.74 -12.82
CA ALA A 455 -5.15 -10.50 -13.03
C ALA A 455 -5.82 -9.87 -11.80
N CYS A 456 -6.93 -9.16 -11.99
CA CYS A 456 -7.78 -8.69 -10.90
C CYS A 456 -9.26 -8.85 -11.19
N GLY A 457 -10.07 -8.89 -10.14
CA GLY A 457 -11.53 -8.87 -10.22
C GLY A 457 -12.10 -7.49 -9.88
N GLU A 458 -13.41 -7.36 -9.96
CA GLU A 458 -14.13 -6.14 -9.61
C GLU A 458 -14.04 -5.84 -8.09
N ILE A 459 -13.56 -4.65 -7.73
CA ILE A 459 -13.66 -4.14 -6.34
C ILE A 459 -15.02 -3.47 -6.16
N VAL A 460 -15.81 -3.96 -5.22
CA VAL A 460 -17.17 -3.51 -4.92
C VAL A 460 -17.20 -2.86 -3.53
N ALA A 461 -17.70 -1.63 -3.41
CA ALA A 461 -17.90 -1.01 -2.11
C ALA A 461 -19.01 -1.71 -1.30
N LEU A 462 -18.86 -1.87 0.02
CA LEU A 462 -19.89 -2.47 0.86
C LEU A 462 -21.13 -1.56 0.96
N LYS A 463 -22.18 -1.97 0.25
CA LYS A 463 -23.47 -1.24 0.15
C LYS A 463 -24.33 -1.36 1.42
N GLY A 464 -23.99 -2.28 2.33
CA GLY A 464 -24.76 -2.60 3.53
C GLY A 464 -26.06 -3.35 3.23
N LYS A 465 -26.71 -3.86 4.29
CA LYS A 465 -28.01 -4.54 4.16
C LYS A 465 -29.06 -3.54 3.68
N TYR A 466 -29.80 -3.89 2.62
CA TYR A 466 -30.78 -3.02 1.95
C TYR A 466 -30.20 -1.66 1.51
N LEU A 467 -28.97 -1.65 0.99
CA LEU A 467 -28.27 -0.46 0.47
C LEU A 467 -28.05 0.69 1.48
N ARG A 468 -28.22 0.44 2.78
CA ARG A 468 -28.14 1.46 3.84
C ARG A 468 -26.85 2.30 3.84
N ASN A 469 -25.71 1.73 3.42
CA ASN A 469 -24.45 2.48 3.42
C ASN A 469 -24.44 3.54 2.29
N LEU A 470 -25.21 3.35 1.22
CA LEU A 470 -25.33 4.31 0.11
C LEU A 470 -26.15 5.57 0.47
N ILE A 471 -26.73 5.63 1.68
CA ILE A 471 -27.30 6.86 2.24
C ILE A 471 -26.19 7.86 2.56
N ASN A 472 -24.98 7.40 2.90
CA ASN A 472 -23.81 8.26 3.02
C ASN A 472 -23.30 8.64 1.61
N PRO A 473 -23.27 9.93 1.24
CA PRO A 473 -22.86 10.35 -0.09
C PRO A 473 -21.39 10.04 -0.41
N LEU A 474 -20.52 9.93 0.60
CA LEU A 474 -19.12 9.54 0.41
C LEU A 474 -19.01 8.08 -0.03
N VAL A 475 -19.82 7.18 0.55
CA VAL A 475 -19.87 5.76 0.18
C VAL A 475 -20.53 5.59 -1.20
N ALA A 476 -21.61 6.34 -1.47
CA ALA A 476 -22.29 6.32 -2.75
C ALA A 476 -21.39 6.79 -3.90
N ALA A 477 -20.71 7.93 -3.76
CA ALA A 477 -19.80 8.44 -4.80
C ALA A 477 -18.66 7.46 -5.12
N GLN A 478 -18.08 6.81 -4.10
CA GLN A 478 -17.03 5.79 -4.29
C GLN A 478 -17.57 4.50 -4.92
N ASN A 479 -18.79 4.07 -4.55
CA ASN A 479 -19.47 2.96 -5.21
C ASN A 479 -19.69 3.21 -6.71
N PHE A 480 -20.04 4.45 -7.09
CA PHE A 480 -20.16 4.84 -8.50
C PHE A 480 -18.81 4.87 -9.21
N GLU A 481 -17.82 5.55 -8.63
CA GLU A 481 -16.46 5.68 -9.16
C GLU A 481 -15.82 4.31 -9.44
N TYR A 482 -15.84 3.40 -8.46
CA TYR A 482 -15.27 2.05 -8.63
C TYR A 482 -16.02 1.29 -9.72
N LYS A 483 -17.36 1.38 -9.77
CA LYS A 483 -18.15 0.66 -10.76
C LYS A 483 -17.89 1.17 -12.17
N MET A 484 -17.81 2.48 -12.37
CA MET A 484 -17.47 3.07 -13.66
C MET A 484 -16.04 2.73 -14.11
N SER A 485 -15.06 2.76 -13.21
CA SER A 485 -13.68 2.38 -13.57
C SER A 485 -13.55 0.89 -13.93
N ASN A 486 -14.33 0.03 -13.27
CA ASN A 486 -14.46 -1.40 -13.59
C ASN A 486 -15.33 -1.72 -14.83
N ILE A 487 -15.99 -0.72 -15.41
CA ILE A 487 -16.76 -0.80 -16.67
C ILE A 487 -16.00 -0.18 -17.85
N LEU A 488 -15.30 0.94 -17.62
CA LEU A 488 -14.60 1.69 -18.67
C LEU A 488 -13.10 1.43 -18.68
N ASP A 489 -12.41 1.70 -17.58
CA ASP A 489 -10.95 1.79 -17.56
C ASP A 489 -10.30 0.39 -17.53
N LYS A 490 -10.72 -0.48 -16.60
CA LYS A 490 -10.15 -1.84 -16.48
C LYS A 490 -10.40 -2.70 -17.72
N PRO A 491 -11.60 -2.67 -18.35
CA PRO A 491 -11.83 -3.29 -19.65
C PRO A 491 -10.96 -2.75 -20.79
N LEU A 492 -10.79 -1.42 -20.93
CA LEU A 492 -9.90 -0.80 -21.92
C LEU A 492 -8.45 -1.29 -21.74
N GLU A 493 -7.91 -1.13 -20.54
CA GLU A 493 -6.56 -1.55 -20.14
C GLU A 493 -6.35 -3.06 -20.44
N SER A 494 -7.33 -3.91 -20.07
CA SER A 494 -7.27 -5.36 -20.29
C SER A 494 -7.24 -5.78 -21.76
N VAL A 495 -7.79 -5.00 -22.69
CA VAL A 495 -7.72 -5.28 -24.14
C VAL A 495 -6.31 -5.02 -24.67
N PHE A 496 -5.70 -3.90 -24.27
CA PHE A 496 -4.32 -3.57 -24.62
C PHE A 496 -3.29 -4.46 -23.89
N GLY A 497 -3.69 -5.07 -22.77
CA GLY A 497 -2.94 -6.11 -22.05
C GLY A 497 -1.96 -5.56 -21.02
N TYR A 498 -2.01 -4.26 -20.75
CA TYR A 498 -1.37 -3.61 -19.61
C TYR A 498 -2.48 -2.98 -18.76
N ILE A 499 -2.45 -3.25 -17.46
CA ILE A 499 -3.41 -2.71 -16.50
C ILE A 499 -2.61 -1.86 -15.52
N THR A 500 -2.87 -0.55 -15.47
CA THR A 500 -2.02 0.40 -14.75
C THR A 500 -1.99 0.17 -13.24
N VAL A 501 -2.97 -0.58 -12.71
CA VAL A 501 -3.00 -1.11 -11.34
C VAL A 501 -3.87 -2.36 -11.29
N LEU A 502 -3.31 -3.45 -10.79
CA LEU A 502 -4.04 -4.59 -10.23
C LEU A 502 -4.14 -4.36 -8.71
N PRO A 503 -5.33 -4.18 -8.11
CA PRO A 503 -5.43 -3.82 -6.70
C PRO A 503 -4.88 -4.90 -5.77
N GLY A 504 -3.88 -4.57 -4.93
CA GLY A 504 -3.33 -5.48 -3.91
C GLY A 504 -4.28 -5.91 -2.79
N ALA A 505 -5.57 -5.56 -2.88
CA ALA A 505 -6.66 -6.01 -2.02
C ALA A 505 -7.48 -7.17 -2.61
N PHE A 506 -7.48 -7.35 -3.95
CA PHE A 506 -8.04 -8.52 -4.63
C PHE A 506 -7.44 -8.66 -6.04
N SER A 507 -6.26 -9.27 -6.11
CA SER A 507 -5.56 -9.59 -7.36
C SER A 507 -4.84 -10.92 -7.27
N ALA A 508 -4.46 -11.47 -8.42
CA ALA A 508 -3.73 -12.71 -8.56
C ALA A 508 -2.57 -12.55 -9.55
N TYR A 509 -1.52 -13.34 -9.40
CA TYR A 509 -0.28 -13.26 -10.17
C TYR A 509 0.30 -14.65 -10.39
N ARG A 510 0.86 -14.90 -11.57
CA ARG A 510 1.58 -16.14 -11.85
C ARG A 510 2.97 -16.07 -11.21
N TYR A 511 3.33 -17.02 -10.37
CA TYR A 511 4.54 -16.91 -9.55
C TYR A 511 5.84 -16.77 -10.38
N ILE A 512 5.94 -17.50 -11.50
CA ILE A 512 7.07 -17.39 -12.45
C ILE A 512 7.12 -16.05 -13.19
N ALA A 513 6.00 -15.34 -13.33
CA ALA A 513 5.98 -13.99 -13.88
C ALA A 513 6.60 -12.99 -12.89
N LEU A 514 6.34 -13.17 -11.58
CA LEU A 514 6.89 -12.34 -10.51
C LEU A 514 8.41 -12.49 -10.30
N GLN A 515 8.96 -13.70 -10.50
CA GLN A 515 10.38 -13.98 -10.25
C GLN A 515 11.34 -13.01 -10.95
N ASN A 516 12.48 -12.71 -10.33
CA ASN A 516 13.53 -11.91 -10.95
C ASN A 516 14.25 -12.69 -12.06
N ASP A 517 15.00 -11.99 -12.91
CA ASP A 517 15.90 -12.62 -13.88
C ASP A 517 17.23 -13.05 -13.25
N GLN A 518 18.09 -13.70 -14.05
CA GLN A 518 19.39 -14.22 -13.62
C GLN A 518 20.35 -13.15 -13.05
N THR A 519 20.13 -11.86 -13.33
CA THR A 519 20.91 -10.74 -12.78
C THR A 519 20.35 -10.20 -11.46
N GLY A 520 19.27 -10.80 -10.93
CA GLY A 520 18.58 -10.33 -9.73
C GLY A 520 17.67 -9.12 -9.98
N GLU A 521 17.48 -8.70 -11.24
CA GLU A 521 16.58 -7.63 -11.64
C GLU A 521 15.20 -8.20 -12.00
N GLY A 522 14.11 -7.58 -11.55
CA GLY A 522 12.77 -8.01 -11.96
C GLY A 522 11.63 -7.54 -11.06
N PRO A 523 10.42 -8.08 -11.28
CA PRO A 523 9.20 -7.55 -10.69
C PRO A 523 9.22 -7.54 -9.16
N LEU A 524 9.61 -8.64 -8.50
CA LEU A 524 9.73 -8.68 -7.03
C LEU A 524 10.86 -7.78 -6.51
N GLN A 525 12.00 -7.70 -7.20
CA GLN A 525 13.11 -6.82 -6.80
C GLN A 525 12.71 -5.34 -6.82
N LYS A 526 11.93 -4.91 -7.83
CA LYS A 526 11.37 -3.55 -7.87
C LYS A 526 10.26 -3.36 -6.83
N TYR A 527 9.34 -4.32 -6.68
CA TYR A 527 8.23 -4.26 -5.72
C TYR A 527 8.71 -3.99 -4.28
N PHE A 528 9.71 -4.74 -3.80
CA PHE A 528 10.25 -4.58 -2.44
C PHE A 528 11.26 -3.43 -2.30
N LEU A 529 11.63 -2.72 -3.37
CA LEU A 529 12.62 -1.65 -3.30
C LEU A 529 12.13 -0.48 -2.42
N GLY A 530 10.82 -0.22 -2.41
CA GLY A 530 10.18 0.81 -1.58
C GLY A 530 10.47 0.69 -0.08
N GLU A 531 10.62 -0.53 0.43
CA GLU A 531 10.92 -0.78 1.85
C GLU A 531 12.33 -0.30 2.23
N LYS A 532 13.32 -0.51 1.33
CA LYS A 532 14.69 -0.01 1.50
C LYS A 532 14.77 1.51 1.33
N MET A 533 13.89 2.09 0.50
CA MET A 533 13.81 3.53 0.23
C MET A 533 13.21 4.36 1.37
N HIS A 534 12.87 3.75 2.51
CA HIS A 534 12.57 4.48 3.75
C HIS A 534 13.83 4.89 4.54
N GLY A 535 15.03 4.44 4.14
CA GLY A 535 16.30 4.90 4.68
C GLY A 535 16.67 6.34 4.28
N ALA A 536 17.59 6.96 5.01
CA ALA A 536 17.93 8.39 4.90
C ALA A 536 18.68 8.82 3.61
N GLY A 537 18.79 7.95 2.60
CA GLY A 537 19.52 8.19 1.34
C GLY A 537 18.68 8.05 0.07
N ALA A 538 17.37 7.85 0.17
CA ALA A 538 16.49 7.75 -1.00
C ALA A 538 16.12 9.12 -1.56
N ASP A 539 16.20 9.28 -2.88
CA ASP A 539 15.69 10.47 -3.56
C ASP A 539 14.15 10.61 -3.41
N ILE A 540 13.69 11.87 -3.39
CA ILE A 540 12.31 12.26 -3.14
C ILE A 540 11.36 11.73 -4.22
N PHE A 541 11.77 11.73 -5.50
CA PHE A 541 10.93 11.18 -6.58
C PHE A 541 10.74 9.68 -6.36
N THR A 542 11.84 8.96 -6.12
CA THR A 542 11.83 7.50 -5.90
C THR A 542 11.02 7.10 -4.66
N ALA A 543 11.12 7.85 -3.57
CA ALA A 543 10.37 7.61 -2.34
C ALA A 543 8.84 7.81 -2.50
N ASN A 544 8.39 8.74 -3.36
CA ASN A 544 6.97 8.92 -3.66
C ASN A 544 6.45 7.94 -4.71
N MET A 545 7.29 7.50 -5.65
CA MET A 545 6.96 6.47 -6.64
C MET A 545 6.57 5.14 -5.99
N TYR A 546 7.27 4.75 -4.91
CA TYR A 546 6.93 3.56 -4.12
C TYR A 546 5.81 3.77 -3.08
N LEU A 547 4.93 4.77 -3.27
CA LEU A 547 3.62 4.86 -2.60
C LEU A 547 2.50 4.09 -3.34
N ALA A 548 2.81 3.53 -4.51
CA ALA A 548 1.94 2.62 -5.25
C ALA A 548 2.77 1.51 -5.92
N GLU A 549 3.38 0.69 -5.07
CA GLU A 549 4.18 -0.49 -5.43
C GLU A 549 3.48 -1.41 -6.43
N ASP A 550 2.16 -1.59 -6.30
CA ASP A 550 1.32 -2.41 -7.20
C ASP A 550 1.36 -1.90 -8.65
N ARG A 551 1.46 -0.57 -8.86
CA ARG A 551 1.56 0.03 -10.21
C ARG A 551 2.92 -0.24 -10.85
N ILE A 552 3.98 -0.14 -10.05
CA ILE A 552 5.36 -0.44 -10.50
C ILE A 552 5.48 -1.93 -10.83
N LEU A 553 4.85 -2.81 -10.03
CA LEU A 553 4.77 -4.24 -10.30
C LEU A 553 4.07 -4.54 -11.64
N CYS A 554 2.93 -3.88 -11.91
CA CYS A 554 2.22 -4.03 -13.19
C CYS A 554 3.10 -3.66 -14.39
N TRP A 555 3.84 -2.54 -14.31
CA TRP A 555 4.74 -2.11 -15.39
C TRP A 555 5.95 -3.03 -15.59
N GLU A 556 6.60 -3.47 -14.50
CA GLU A 556 7.79 -4.34 -14.59
C GLU A 556 7.42 -5.79 -14.96
N LEU A 557 6.16 -6.21 -14.77
CA LEU A 557 5.62 -7.47 -15.31
C LEU A 557 5.46 -7.43 -16.85
N VAL A 558 4.71 -6.46 -17.38
CA VAL A 558 4.47 -6.33 -18.83
C VAL A 558 5.77 -6.03 -19.59
N SER A 559 6.64 -5.21 -19.00
CA SER A 559 7.94 -4.88 -19.58
C SER A 559 9.06 -5.88 -19.24
N LYS A 560 8.77 -7.04 -18.63
CA LYS A 560 9.79 -7.99 -18.16
C LYS A 560 10.70 -8.46 -19.30
N ARG A 561 12.02 -8.45 -19.07
CA ARG A 561 13.03 -8.97 -20.02
C ARG A 561 12.68 -10.41 -20.41
N GLY A 562 12.59 -10.69 -21.71
CA GLY A 562 12.29 -12.02 -22.24
C GLY A 562 10.87 -12.55 -21.99
N GLY A 563 10.02 -11.84 -21.24
CA GLY A 563 8.63 -12.22 -20.99
C GLY A 563 7.66 -11.62 -22.02
N ALA A 564 6.51 -12.27 -22.19
CA ALA A 564 5.38 -11.75 -22.97
C ALA A 564 4.11 -11.61 -22.10
N TRP A 565 4.30 -11.26 -20.82
CA TRP A 565 3.24 -11.25 -19.81
C TRP A 565 2.22 -10.13 -20.04
N ILE A 566 0.94 -10.50 -20.10
CA ILE A 566 -0.18 -9.55 -20.11
C ILE A 566 -0.86 -9.51 -18.74
N LEU A 567 -1.57 -8.42 -18.47
CA LEU A 567 -2.43 -8.25 -17.30
C LEU A 567 -3.90 -8.28 -17.75
N HIS A 568 -4.76 -9.01 -17.01
CA HIS A 568 -6.15 -9.28 -17.42
C HIS A 568 -7.17 -8.88 -16.36
N TYR A 569 -8.28 -8.27 -16.77
CA TYR A 569 -9.41 -7.95 -15.90
C TYR A 569 -10.47 -9.05 -16.00
N VAL A 570 -10.80 -9.68 -14.88
CA VAL A 570 -11.71 -10.84 -14.81
C VAL A 570 -13.06 -10.38 -14.26
N LYS A 571 -13.97 -9.92 -15.14
CA LYS A 571 -15.29 -9.43 -14.74
C LYS A 571 -16.15 -10.47 -13.98
N SER A 572 -15.91 -11.76 -14.19
CA SER A 572 -16.58 -12.86 -13.47
C SER A 572 -16.06 -13.06 -12.03
N ALA A 573 -15.01 -12.35 -11.63
CA ALA A 573 -14.50 -12.32 -10.26
C ALA A 573 -14.80 -10.96 -9.62
N TYR A 574 -15.25 -10.94 -8.36
CA TYR A 574 -15.43 -9.71 -7.60
C TYR A 574 -15.06 -9.92 -6.12
N ALA A 575 -14.77 -8.82 -5.42
CA ALA A 575 -14.66 -8.82 -3.97
C ALA A 575 -15.30 -7.55 -3.38
N VAL A 576 -15.95 -7.70 -2.23
CA VAL A 576 -16.64 -6.62 -1.52
C VAL A 576 -15.74 -6.11 -0.40
N THR A 577 -15.50 -4.80 -0.35
CA THR A 577 -14.62 -4.16 0.65
C THR A 577 -15.24 -2.87 1.19
N ASP A 578 -14.78 -2.43 2.36
CA ASP A 578 -15.25 -1.18 2.96
C ASP A 578 -14.54 0.02 2.32
N VAL A 579 -15.22 1.16 2.31
CA VAL A 579 -14.69 2.43 1.78
C VAL A 579 -14.83 3.52 2.84
N PRO A 580 -13.91 4.51 2.90
CA PRO A 580 -13.98 5.58 3.90
C PRO A 580 -15.34 6.28 3.90
N ASP A 581 -15.99 6.29 5.06
CA ASP A 581 -17.31 6.90 5.27
C ASP A 581 -17.23 8.32 5.86
N GLN A 582 -15.99 8.79 6.13
CA GLN A 582 -15.68 10.12 6.65
C GLN A 582 -14.67 10.88 5.78
N VAL A 583 -14.86 12.20 5.66
CA VAL A 583 -14.03 13.10 4.84
C VAL A 583 -12.52 13.03 5.17
N PRO A 584 -12.08 13.03 6.45
CA PRO A 584 -10.64 12.99 6.76
C PRO A 584 -9.93 11.71 6.32
N GLU A 585 -10.64 10.58 6.40
CA GLU A 585 -10.13 9.27 6.01
C GLU A 585 -10.05 9.14 4.50
N LEU A 586 -11.09 9.60 3.79
CA LEU A 586 -11.10 9.71 2.33
C LEU A 586 -9.91 10.54 1.83
N ILE A 587 -9.69 11.74 2.37
CA ILE A 587 -8.54 12.59 2.03
C ILE A 587 -7.20 11.85 2.30
N SER A 588 -7.09 11.19 3.45
CA SER A 588 -5.85 10.46 3.83
C SER A 588 -5.55 9.29 2.90
N GLN A 589 -6.58 8.54 2.50
CA GLN A 589 -6.48 7.44 1.54
C GLN A 589 -6.11 7.96 0.14
N ARG A 590 -6.83 8.98 -0.34
CA ARG A 590 -6.73 9.46 -1.72
C ARG A 590 -5.44 10.21 -2.02
N ARG A 591 -4.84 10.93 -1.05
CA ARG A 591 -3.48 11.46 -1.21
C ARG A 591 -2.46 10.38 -1.58
N ARG A 592 -2.52 9.19 -0.95
CA ARG A 592 -1.62 8.07 -1.24
C ARG A 592 -1.82 7.60 -2.69
N TRP A 593 -3.07 7.39 -3.08
CA TRP A 593 -3.43 6.87 -4.40
C TRP A 593 -3.12 7.87 -5.52
N LEU A 594 -3.43 9.16 -5.35
CA LEU A 594 -3.16 10.21 -6.34
C LEU A 594 -1.65 10.38 -6.54
N ASN A 595 -0.87 10.56 -5.46
CA ASN A 595 0.58 10.73 -5.56
C ASN A 595 1.25 9.48 -6.16
N GLY A 596 0.93 8.28 -5.66
CA GLY A 596 1.48 7.03 -6.19
C GLY A 596 1.10 6.79 -7.66
N SER A 597 -0.12 7.17 -8.09
CA SER A 597 -0.54 7.08 -9.50
C SER A 597 0.23 8.05 -10.39
N PHE A 598 0.42 9.30 -9.95
CA PHE A 598 1.17 10.33 -10.67
C PHE A 598 2.62 9.90 -10.91
N PHE A 599 3.35 9.51 -9.86
CA PHE A 599 4.76 9.10 -10.00
C PHE A 599 4.94 7.78 -10.75
N ALA A 600 4.00 6.82 -10.62
CA ALA A 600 4.03 5.60 -11.42
C ALA A 600 3.75 5.85 -12.91
N ALA A 601 2.84 6.77 -13.25
CA ALA A 601 2.57 7.14 -14.64
C ALA A 601 3.78 7.83 -15.30
N ILE A 602 4.51 8.69 -14.57
CA ILE A 602 5.80 9.23 -15.04
C ILE A 602 6.82 8.11 -15.21
N HIS A 603 6.92 7.17 -14.27
CA HIS A 603 7.85 6.03 -14.37
C HIS A 603 7.62 5.17 -15.62
N SER A 604 6.37 4.77 -15.92
CA SER A 604 6.06 4.01 -17.15
C SER A 604 6.28 4.84 -18.42
N THR A 605 5.99 6.14 -18.39
CA THR A 605 6.20 7.04 -19.53
C THR A 605 7.69 7.24 -19.84
N VAL A 606 8.52 7.55 -18.84
CA VAL A 606 9.98 7.69 -19.00
C VAL A 606 10.61 6.37 -19.41
N LYS A 607 10.16 5.25 -18.84
CA LYS A 607 10.70 3.92 -19.14
C LYS A 607 10.04 3.19 -20.29
N PHE A 608 9.19 3.82 -21.11
CA PHE A 608 8.44 3.15 -22.20
C PHE A 608 9.30 2.18 -23.05
N HIS A 609 10.57 2.54 -23.29
CA HIS A 609 11.57 1.71 -23.98
C HIS A 609 11.78 0.30 -23.40
N TYR A 610 11.41 0.02 -22.15
CA TYR A 610 11.46 -1.31 -21.55
C TYR A 610 10.48 -2.29 -22.22
N ILE A 611 9.50 -1.80 -22.99
CA ILE A 611 8.67 -2.69 -23.81
C ILE A 611 9.49 -3.39 -24.91
N TYR A 612 10.62 -2.82 -25.35
CA TYR A 612 11.48 -3.46 -26.37
C TYR A 612 12.38 -4.59 -25.81
N ARG A 613 12.65 -4.65 -24.49
CA ARG A 613 13.31 -5.83 -23.87
C ARG A 613 12.35 -7.03 -23.65
N SER A 614 11.04 -6.84 -23.87
CA SER A 614 10.02 -7.90 -23.75
C SER A 614 9.92 -8.77 -25.03
N SER A 615 9.45 -10.00 -24.87
CA SER A 615 9.13 -10.93 -25.97
C SER A 615 7.73 -10.70 -26.58
N HIS A 616 7.04 -9.61 -26.24
CA HIS A 616 5.75 -9.29 -26.86
C HIS A 616 5.85 -9.17 -28.39
N SER A 617 4.81 -9.62 -29.08
CA SER A 617 4.67 -9.47 -30.53
C SER A 617 4.59 -8.00 -30.94
N TRP A 618 4.96 -7.69 -32.19
CA TRP A 618 4.93 -6.31 -32.71
C TRP A 618 3.56 -5.64 -32.53
N LEU A 619 2.47 -6.37 -32.81
CA LEU A 619 1.10 -5.86 -32.64
C LEU A 619 0.74 -5.60 -31.17
N ARG A 620 1.17 -6.45 -30.23
CA ARG A 620 0.97 -6.20 -28.79
C ARG A 620 1.79 -5.00 -28.33
N LYS A 621 3.03 -4.86 -28.80
CA LYS A 621 3.89 -3.70 -28.54
C LYS A 621 3.25 -2.40 -29.08
N PHE A 622 2.67 -2.41 -30.27
CA PHE A 622 1.92 -1.28 -30.83
C PHE A 622 0.75 -0.85 -29.93
N TRP A 623 -0.13 -1.78 -29.53
CA TRP A 623 -1.29 -1.44 -28.70
C TRP A 623 -0.92 -0.91 -27.30
N ILE A 624 0.15 -1.42 -26.69
CA ILE A 624 0.69 -0.86 -25.43
C ILE A 624 1.19 0.58 -25.65
N HIS A 625 1.78 0.92 -26.80
CA HIS A 625 2.16 2.32 -27.08
C HIS A 625 0.94 3.23 -27.29
N VAL A 626 -0.15 2.73 -27.90
CA VAL A 626 -1.43 3.46 -27.99
C VAL A 626 -1.99 3.74 -26.59
N GLU A 627 -1.94 2.75 -25.69
CA GLU A 627 -2.35 2.96 -24.30
C GLU A 627 -1.44 3.98 -23.60
N LEU A 628 -0.11 3.85 -23.69
CA LEU A 628 0.82 4.78 -23.05
C LEU A 628 0.64 6.23 -23.53
N LEU A 629 0.34 6.44 -24.82
CA LEU A 629 -0.02 7.75 -25.35
C LEU A 629 -1.33 8.28 -24.72
N TYR A 630 -2.35 7.43 -24.62
CA TYR A 630 -3.61 7.75 -23.94
C TYR A 630 -3.39 8.06 -22.45
N GLN A 631 -2.62 7.27 -21.71
CA GLN A 631 -2.31 7.51 -20.28
C GLN A 631 -1.50 8.80 -20.10
N CYS A 632 -0.55 9.10 -21.00
CA CYS A 632 0.20 10.36 -21.03
C CYS A 632 -0.72 11.57 -21.26
N PHE A 633 -1.69 11.46 -22.18
CA PHE A 633 -2.68 12.53 -22.39
C PHE A 633 -3.63 12.69 -21.18
N ASN A 634 -4.08 11.60 -20.54
CA ASN A 634 -4.85 11.69 -19.30
C ASN A 634 -4.03 12.36 -18.18
N LEU A 635 -2.74 12.03 -18.05
CA LEU A 635 -1.83 12.64 -17.08
C LEU A 635 -1.71 14.15 -17.32
N PHE A 636 -1.45 14.57 -18.56
CA PHE A 636 -1.44 15.99 -18.96
C PHE A 636 -2.77 16.70 -18.65
N PHE A 637 -3.90 16.13 -19.07
CA PHE A 637 -5.22 16.72 -18.83
C PHE A 637 -5.56 16.81 -17.33
N SER A 638 -5.16 15.79 -16.53
CA SER A 638 -5.36 15.78 -15.08
C SER A 638 -4.60 16.89 -14.35
N TRP A 639 -3.42 17.27 -14.86
CA TRP A 639 -2.60 18.35 -14.29
C TRP A 639 -3.31 19.71 -14.35
N PHE A 640 -4.05 19.96 -15.44
CA PHE A 640 -4.81 21.19 -15.63
C PHE A 640 -6.26 21.12 -15.11
N ALA A 641 -6.73 19.96 -14.61
CA ALA A 641 -8.13 19.74 -14.24
C ALA A 641 -8.70 20.79 -13.27
N LEU A 642 -7.89 21.29 -12.33
CA LEU A 642 -8.27 22.35 -11.39
C LEU A 642 -8.63 23.67 -12.11
N GLY A 643 -7.81 24.06 -13.10
CA GLY A 643 -8.03 25.25 -13.92
C GLY A 643 -9.17 25.02 -14.93
N ASN A 644 -9.18 23.86 -15.60
CA ASN A 644 -10.23 23.48 -16.54
C ASN A 644 -11.62 23.54 -15.89
N TYR A 645 -11.76 23.09 -14.63
CA TYR A 645 -13.03 23.14 -13.90
C TYR A 645 -13.43 24.57 -13.52
N PHE A 646 -12.50 25.41 -13.05
CA PHE A 646 -12.78 26.82 -12.77
C PHE A 646 -13.20 27.58 -14.04
N ILE A 647 -12.47 27.41 -15.15
CA ILE A 647 -12.80 28.02 -16.44
C ILE A 647 -14.17 27.55 -16.95
N SER A 648 -14.49 26.27 -16.78
CA SER A 648 -15.82 25.74 -17.10
C SER A 648 -16.92 26.38 -16.23
N PHE A 649 -16.62 26.68 -14.96
CA PHE A 649 -17.54 27.37 -14.05
C PHE A 649 -17.78 28.82 -14.45
N THR A 650 -16.72 29.60 -14.70
CA THR A 650 -16.85 30.99 -15.13
C THR A 650 -17.62 31.08 -16.45
N ILE A 651 -17.26 30.28 -17.45
CA ILE A 651 -17.90 30.34 -18.78
C ILE A 651 -19.37 29.89 -18.73
N LEU A 652 -19.74 28.86 -17.96
CA LEU A 652 -21.16 28.49 -17.81
C LEU A 652 -21.95 29.58 -17.08
N SER A 653 -21.34 30.23 -16.08
CA SER A 653 -21.94 31.35 -15.34
C SER A 653 -22.16 32.55 -16.26
N GLU A 654 -21.13 33.03 -16.96
CA GLU A 654 -21.18 34.09 -17.97
C GLU A 654 -22.19 33.78 -19.09
N SER A 655 -22.26 32.53 -19.54
CA SER A 655 -23.22 32.12 -20.58
C SER A 655 -24.67 32.30 -20.15
N LEU A 656 -24.99 32.31 -18.85
CA LEU A 656 -26.34 32.58 -18.36
C LEU A 656 -26.68 34.08 -18.35
N GLU A 657 -25.70 34.97 -18.49
CA GLU A 657 -25.89 36.43 -18.54
C GLU A 657 -26.26 36.94 -19.93
N ASP A 658 -26.32 36.06 -20.94
CA ASP A 658 -26.66 36.44 -22.32
C ASP A 658 -28.01 37.22 -22.37
N PRO A 659 -28.05 38.44 -22.94
CA PRO A 659 -29.24 39.27 -22.98
C PRO A 659 -30.48 38.58 -23.56
N SER A 660 -30.32 37.59 -24.45
CA SER A 660 -31.43 36.83 -25.04
C SER A 660 -32.25 36.03 -24.01
N PHE A 661 -31.68 35.73 -22.83
CA PHE A 661 -32.38 35.00 -21.78
C PHE A 661 -33.24 35.88 -20.86
N ASN A 662 -33.13 37.21 -20.93
CA ASN A 662 -33.93 38.17 -20.17
C ASN A 662 -33.91 37.97 -18.63
N LEU A 663 -32.85 37.37 -18.07
CA LEU A 663 -32.72 37.12 -16.63
C LEU A 663 -32.36 38.37 -15.81
N GLY A 664 -31.97 39.46 -16.48
CA GLY A 664 -31.69 40.77 -15.88
C GLY A 664 -30.43 40.81 -15.02
N ASN A 665 -30.05 42.00 -14.56
CA ASN A 665 -28.78 42.24 -13.85
C ASN A 665 -28.63 41.45 -12.53
N GLY A 666 -29.71 40.84 -12.03
CA GLY A 666 -29.67 40.00 -10.82
C GLY A 666 -28.82 38.73 -10.98
N ILE A 667 -28.80 38.10 -12.17
CA ILE A 667 -28.01 36.87 -12.35
C ILE A 667 -26.50 37.14 -12.34
N HIS A 668 -26.08 38.29 -12.89
CA HIS A 668 -24.68 38.75 -12.83
C HIS A 668 -24.19 38.91 -11.38
N VAL A 669 -25.00 39.50 -10.50
CA VAL A 669 -24.65 39.63 -9.07
C VAL A 669 -24.53 38.25 -8.41
N VAL A 670 -25.39 37.29 -8.74
CA VAL A 670 -25.30 35.91 -8.24
C VAL A 670 -24.04 35.20 -8.76
N ASN A 671 -23.72 35.32 -10.04
CA ASN A 671 -22.52 34.75 -10.65
C ASN A 671 -21.25 35.27 -9.97
N VAL A 672 -21.12 36.59 -9.81
CA VAL A 672 -19.97 37.23 -9.16
C VAL A 672 -19.84 36.76 -7.70
N ILE A 673 -20.94 36.64 -6.96
CA ILE A 673 -20.93 36.07 -5.59
C ILE A 673 -20.46 34.61 -5.59
N LEU A 674 -20.92 33.79 -6.55
CA LEU A 674 -20.51 32.39 -6.67
C LEU A 674 -19.06 32.23 -7.11
N GLU A 675 -18.50 33.13 -7.92
CA GLU A 675 -17.08 33.14 -8.27
C GLU A 675 -16.21 33.46 -7.05
N TYR A 676 -16.53 34.52 -6.30
CA TYR A 676 -15.84 34.83 -5.04
C TYR A 676 -15.95 33.68 -4.02
N PHE A 677 -17.10 33.00 -3.96
CA PHE A 677 -17.29 31.80 -3.14
C PHE A 677 -16.41 30.62 -3.61
N TYR A 678 -16.35 30.35 -4.92
CA TYR A 678 -15.48 29.33 -5.51
C TYR A 678 -14.00 29.58 -5.18
N LEU A 679 -13.52 30.82 -5.39
CA LEU A 679 -12.15 31.22 -5.10
C LEU A 679 -11.86 31.15 -3.58
N GLY A 680 -12.82 31.54 -2.74
CA GLY A 680 -12.74 31.38 -1.28
C GLY A 680 -12.60 29.92 -0.83
N LEU A 681 -13.38 29.01 -1.44
CA LEU A 681 -13.28 27.56 -1.18
C LEU A 681 -11.94 26.96 -1.63
N LEU A 682 -11.39 27.41 -2.77
CA LEU A 682 -10.04 27.01 -3.17
C LEU A 682 -8.99 27.51 -2.18
N ILE A 683 -9.02 28.79 -1.79
CA ILE A 683 -8.07 29.37 -0.85
C ILE A 683 -8.16 28.65 0.53
N LEU A 684 -9.37 28.32 0.98
CA LEU A 684 -9.59 27.47 2.16
C LEU A 684 -8.91 26.11 2.00
N CYS A 685 -9.05 25.42 0.87
CA CYS A 685 -8.39 24.13 0.61
C CYS A 685 -6.86 24.25 0.63
N TYR A 686 -6.29 25.30 0.04
CA TYR A 686 -4.85 25.57 0.08
C TYR A 686 -4.35 25.76 1.51
N ILE A 687 -5.06 26.56 2.32
CA ILE A 687 -4.68 26.86 3.71
C ILE A 687 -4.80 25.61 4.61
N LEU A 688 -5.89 24.85 4.49
CA LEU A 688 -6.08 23.59 5.21
C LEU A 688 -5.00 22.55 4.87
N ALA A 689 -4.55 22.50 3.62
CA ALA A 689 -3.47 21.61 3.16
C ALA A 689 -2.07 22.06 3.62
N LEU A 690 -1.84 23.38 3.77
CA LEU A 690 -0.59 23.93 4.29
C LEU A 690 -0.43 23.71 5.80
N GLY A 691 -1.52 23.75 6.58
CA GLY A 691 -1.48 23.66 8.04
C GLY A 691 -1.53 22.25 8.63
N ASN A 692 -2.57 21.47 8.33
CA ASN A 692 -3.08 20.44 9.23
C ASN A 692 -3.08 19.01 8.65
N ARG A 693 -3.12 18.00 9.54
CA ARG A 693 -3.68 16.69 9.20
C ARG A 693 -5.19 16.85 8.96
N PRO A 694 -5.82 16.14 8.01
CA PRO A 694 -7.25 16.32 7.75
C PRO A 694 -8.12 15.90 8.95
N GLN A 695 -7.63 15.02 9.82
CA GLN A 695 -8.25 14.67 11.11
C GLN A 695 -8.39 15.89 12.03
N GLY A 696 -7.33 16.70 12.15
CA GLY A 696 -7.30 17.89 13.00
C GLY A 696 -8.14 19.07 12.48
N ALA A 697 -8.59 19.02 11.22
CA ALA A 697 -9.38 20.07 10.58
C ALA A 697 -10.66 19.54 9.91
N LYS A 698 -11.25 18.48 10.47
CA LYS A 698 -12.38 17.73 9.88
C LYS A 698 -13.51 18.62 9.35
N TRP A 699 -13.91 19.64 10.12
CA TRP A 699 -15.00 20.55 9.74
C TRP A 699 -14.65 21.45 8.55
N GLY A 700 -13.42 21.99 8.49
CA GLY A 700 -12.99 22.84 7.36
C GLY A 700 -13.01 22.07 6.04
N TYR A 701 -12.54 20.82 6.04
CA TYR A 701 -12.64 19.95 4.87
C TYR A 701 -14.09 19.56 4.53
N THR A 702 -14.92 19.20 5.52
CA THR A 702 -16.35 18.91 5.26
C THR A 702 -17.10 20.11 4.68
N MET A 703 -16.84 21.33 5.17
CA MET A 703 -17.40 22.56 4.60
C MET A 703 -16.93 22.80 3.16
N ALA A 704 -15.66 22.53 2.84
CA ALA A 704 -15.16 22.62 1.47
C ALA A 704 -15.88 21.65 0.53
N PHE A 705 -16.09 20.41 0.94
CA PHE A 705 -16.84 19.41 0.16
C PHE A 705 -18.30 19.85 -0.09
N ILE A 706 -18.98 20.39 0.93
CA ILE A 706 -20.36 20.90 0.81
C ILE A 706 -20.42 22.14 -0.10
N GLY A 707 -19.46 23.06 0.01
CA GLY A 707 -19.38 24.25 -0.84
C GLY A 707 -19.22 23.90 -2.33
N PHE A 708 -18.32 22.96 -2.66
CA PHE A 708 -18.18 22.46 -4.03
C PHE A 708 -19.42 21.69 -4.52
N ALA A 709 -20.12 20.97 -3.65
CA ALA A 709 -21.41 20.35 -4.02
C ALA A 709 -22.48 21.39 -4.39
N ILE A 710 -22.57 22.52 -3.66
CA ILE A 710 -23.49 23.63 -3.97
C ILE A 710 -23.17 24.24 -5.35
N ILE A 711 -21.89 24.51 -5.61
CA ILE A 711 -21.42 24.96 -6.94
C ILE A 711 -21.80 23.94 -8.02
N THR A 712 -21.71 22.64 -7.74
CA THR A 712 -22.10 21.58 -8.68
C THR A 712 -23.59 21.61 -9.00
N VAL A 713 -24.46 21.85 -8.00
CA VAL A 713 -25.90 22.00 -8.22
C VAL A 713 -26.17 23.18 -9.16
N TYR A 714 -25.55 24.33 -8.90
CA TYR A 714 -25.67 25.50 -9.77
C TYR A 714 -25.25 25.19 -11.20
N MET A 715 -24.02 24.70 -11.39
CA MET A 715 -23.45 24.28 -12.66
C MET A 715 -24.34 23.32 -13.45
N THR A 716 -24.96 22.36 -12.75
CA THR A 716 -25.86 21.38 -13.35
C THR A 716 -27.16 22.01 -13.84
N ILE A 717 -27.77 22.90 -13.05
CA ILE A 717 -28.98 23.64 -13.42
C ILE A 717 -28.70 24.55 -14.63
N VAL A 718 -27.58 25.29 -14.59
CA VAL A 718 -27.13 26.16 -15.68
C VAL A 718 -26.94 25.36 -16.98
N ALA A 719 -26.21 24.25 -16.92
CA ALA A 719 -25.96 23.40 -18.10
C ALA A 719 -27.25 22.83 -18.71
N PHE A 720 -28.20 22.35 -17.90
CA PHE A 720 -29.50 21.89 -18.41
C PHE A 720 -30.36 23.03 -18.97
N PHE A 721 -30.35 24.21 -18.34
CA PHE A 721 -31.08 25.37 -18.84
C PHE A 721 -30.53 25.85 -20.19
N LEU A 722 -29.21 25.98 -20.32
CA LEU A 722 -28.54 26.36 -21.57
C LEU A 722 -28.75 25.31 -22.67
N ALA A 723 -28.72 24.02 -22.34
CA ALA A 723 -29.03 22.96 -23.31
C ALA A 723 -30.48 23.04 -23.81
N PHE A 724 -31.45 23.24 -22.90
CA PHE A 724 -32.86 23.43 -23.26
C PHE A 724 -33.06 24.69 -24.10
N LYS A 725 -32.44 25.81 -23.72
CA LYS A 725 -32.54 27.09 -24.44
C LYS A 725 -31.88 27.06 -25.81
N GLY A 726 -30.75 26.36 -25.96
CA GLY A 726 -30.13 26.11 -27.26
C GLY A 726 -31.08 25.35 -28.19
N VAL A 727 -31.69 24.28 -27.69
CA VAL A 727 -32.69 23.47 -28.43
C VAL A 727 -33.94 24.29 -28.79
N ASP A 728 -34.48 25.08 -27.86
CA ASP A 728 -35.62 26.00 -28.07
C ASP A 728 -35.32 27.06 -29.15
N ASN A 729 -34.10 27.62 -29.14
CA ASN A 729 -33.66 28.58 -30.15
C ASN A 729 -33.54 27.94 -31.54
N ILE A 730 -32.91 26.75 -31.64
CA ILE A 730 -32.80 26.00 -32.89
C ILE A 730 -34.19 25.67 -33.47
N ILE A 731 -35.16 25.25 -32.64
CA ILE A 731 -36.53 24.95 -33.09
C ILE A 731 -37.22 26.21 -33.66
N LYS A 732 -36.92 27.39 -33.11
CA LYS A 732 -37.47 28.68 -33.56
C LYS A 732 -36.80 29.24 -34.82
N THR A 733 -35.54 28.89 -35.07
CA THR A 733 -34.76 29.38 -36.22
C THR A 733 -34.81 28.44 -37.41
N ASP A 734 -34.58 27.13 -37.19
CA ASP A 734 -34.46 26.11 -38.25
C ASP A 734 -35.74 25.26 -38.42
N GLY A 735 -36.73 25.43 -37.54
CA GLY A 735 -37.97 24.66 -37.54
C GLY A 735 -37.90 23.34 -36.76
N PRO A 736 -38.86 22.42 -36.95
CA PRO A 736 -38.95 21.19 -36.16
C PRO A 736 -37.75 20.27 -36.41
N LEU A 737 -37.11 19.84 -35.31
CA LEU A 737 -35.90 19.00 -35.35
C LEU A 737 -36.15 17.68 -36.06
N THR A 738 -35.30 17.38 -37.06
CA THR A 738 -35.27 16.11 -37.78
C THR A 738 -33.94 15.38 -37.51
N PRO A 739 -33.82 14.06 -37.74
CA PRO A 739 -32.55 13.36 -37.58
C PRO A 739 -31.40 13.95 -38.43
N SER A 740 -31.73 14.55 -39.57
CA SER A 740 -30.81 15.33 -40.42
C SER A 740 -30.24 16.58 -39.74
N SER A 741 -30.98 17.23 -38.83
CA SER A 741 -30.53 18.41 -38.08
C SER A 741 -29.26 18.16 -37.26
N LEU A 742 -28.98 16.90 -36.88
CA LEU A 742 -27.75 16.47 -36.21
C LEU A 742 -26.49 16.66 -37.07
N PHE A 743 -26.63 16.61 -38.39
CA PHE A 743 -25.52 16.72 -39.33
C PHE A 743 -25.40 18.11 -39.95
N THR A 744 -26.52 18.86 -40.07
CA THR A 744 -26.53 20.21 -40.63
C THR A 744 -26.26 21.31 -39.60
N ASN A 745 -26.88 21.27 -38.42
CA ASN A 745 -26.72 22.31 -37.41
C ASN A 745 -25.58 21.98 -36.44
N SER A 746 -24.50 22.77 -36.50
CA SER A 746 -23.29 22.58 -35.69
C SER A 746 -23.51 22.80 -34.18
N ILE A 747 -24.42 23.69 -33.79
CA ILE A 747 -24.76 23.98 -32.39
C ILE A 747 -25.52 22.78 -31.80
N PHE A 748 -26.57 22.31 -32.48
CA PHE A 748 -27.35 21.15 -32.08
C PHE A 748 -26.46 19.90 -31.94
N ARG A 749 -25.63 19.65 -32.95
CA ARG A 749 -24.64 18.56 -32.94
C ARG A 749 -23.70 18.64 -31.75
N ASN A 750 -23.15 19.82 -31.44
CA ASN A 750 -22.22 19.99 -30.33
C ASN A 750 -22.91 19.78 -28.96
N ILE A 751 -24.16 20.24 -28.79
CA ILE A 751 -24.98 19.96 -27.59
C ILE A 751 -25.21 18.45 -27.42
N VAL A 752 -25.63 17.76 -28.49
CA VAL A 752 -25.89 16.31 -28.46
C VAL A 752 -24.61 15.52 -28.18
N ILE A 753 -23.48 15.86 -28.83
CA ILE A 753 -22.17 15.23 -28.56
C ILE A 753 -21.75 15.46 -27.10
N SER A 754 -21.94 16.66 -26.55
CA SER A 754 -21.61 16.98 -25.16
C SER A 754 -22.42 16.13 -24.17
N LEU A 755 -23.74 16.06 -24.35
CA LEU A 755 -24.64 15.25 -23.50
C LEU A 755 -24.36 13.74 -23.63
N LEU A 756 -24.04 13.26 -24.83
CA LEU A 756 -23.67 11.86 -25.05
C LEU A 756 -22.30 11.53 -24.41
N ALA A 757 -21.31 12.42 -24.52
CA ALA A 757 -19.99 12.20 -23.92
C ALA A 757 -19.99 12.26 -22.38
N THR A 758 -20.83 13.11 -21.79
CA THR A 758 -20.86 13.35 -20.32
C THR A 758 -21.85 12.47 -19.56
N LEU A 759 -23.02 12.16 -20.15
CA LEU A 759 -24.09 11.40 -19.50
C LEU A 759 -24.41 10.10 -20.26
N GLY A 760 -24.62 10.21 -21.57
CA GLY A 760 -25.05 9.09 -22.41
C GLY A 760 -24.09 7.90 -22.37
N LEU A 761 -22.77 8.16 -22.37
CA LEU A 761 -21.72 7.16 -22.37
C LEU A 761 -21.69 6.31 -21.10
N TYR A 762 -21.91 6.91 -19.92
CA TYR A 762 -22.02 6.17 -18.67
C TYR A 762 -23.26 5.27 -18.65
N ILE A 763 -24.39 5.77 -19.15
CA ILE A 763 -25.63 4.99 -19.29
C ILE A 763 -25.43 3.82 -20.27
N LEU A 764 -24.91 4.08 -21.48
CA LEU A 764 -24.70 3.08 -22.53
C LEU A 764 -23.69 2.01 -22.11
N ALA A 765 -22.55 2.39 -21.52
CA ALA A 765 -21.57 1.42 -21.02
C ALA A 765 -22.16 0.55 -19.90
N SER A 766 -22.93 1.15 -18.98
CA SER A 766 -23.63 0.41 -17.92
C SER A 766 -24.67 -0.58 -18.44
N LEU A 767 -25.35 -0.25 -19.55
CA LEU A 767 -26.31 -1.14 -20.22
C LEU A 767 -25.61 -2.27 -20.97
N ILE A 768 -24.51 -1.99 -21.68
CA ILE A 768 -23.66 -3.01 -22.35
C ILE A 768 -23.09 -4.00 -21.34
N PHE A 769 -22.77 -3.54 -20.13
CA PHE A 769 -22.27 -4.39 -19.03
C PHE A 769 -23.40 -5.06 -18.22
N PHE A 770 -24.68 -4.80 -18.55
CA PHE A 770 -25.90 -5.30 -17.89
C PHE A 770 -26.04 -4.90 -16.40
N GLU A 771 -25.49 -3.75 -15.99
CA GLU A 771 -25.42 -3.34 -14.57
C GLU A 771 -25.82 -1.87 -14.31
N PRO A 772 -26.98 -1.40 -14.82
CA PRO A 772 -27.38 0.02 -14.74
C PRO A 772 -27.63 0.55 -13.32
N TRP A 773 -27.76 -0.30 -12.30
CA TRP A 773 -28.24 0.11 -10.97
C TRP A 773 -27.44 1.21 -10.28
N HIS A 774 -26.13 1.29 -10.53
CA HIS A 774 -25.29 2.34 -9.95
C HIS A 774 -25.61 3.74 -10.49
N MET A 775 -26.13 3.85 -11.73
CA MET A 775 -26.67 5.10 -12.29
C MET A 775 -27.88 5.62 -11.50
N ILE A 776 -28.60 4.74 -10.81
CA ILE A 776 -29.80 5.09 -10.01
C ILE A 776 -29.43 5.29 -8.54
N THR A 777 -28.62 4.40 -7.96
CA THR A 777 -28.34 4.43 -6.50
C THR A 777 -27.28 5.44 -6.07
N SER A 778 -26.45 5.94 -6.99
CA SER A 778 -25.17 6.56 -6.62
C SER A 778 -24.67 7.69 -7.54
N PHE A 779 -25.30 7.89 -8.70
CA PHE A 779 -24.82 8.87 -9.68
C PHE A 779 -24.94 10.32 -9.22
N VAL A 780 -26.05 10.71 -8.60
CA VAL A 780 -26.25 12.09 -8.11
C VAL A 780 -25.23 12.43 -7.03
N GLN A 781 -24.98 11.50 -6.11
CA GLN A 781 -23.96 11.65 -5.07
C GLN A 781 -22.55 11.75 -5.69
N TYR A 782 -22.24 10.98 -6.74
CA TYR A 782 -20.98 11.11 -7.47
C TYR A 782 -20.82 12.46 -8.16
N LEU A 783 -21.84 12.96 -8.87
CA LEU A 783 -21.80 14.27 -9.53
C LEU A 783 -21.43 15.36 -8.52
N LEU A 784 -22.19 15.47 -7.42
CA LEU A 784 -21.97 16.46 -6.35
C LEU A 784 -20.58 16.36 -5.70
N MET A 785 -19.95 15.18 -5.75
CA MET A 785 -18.64 14.90 -5.16
C MET A 785 -17.48 15.09 -6.13
N ALA A 786 -17.71 15.03 -7.45
CA ALA A 786 -16.64 15.06 -8.45
C ALA A 786 -15.79 16.35 -8.40
N PRO A 787 -16.34 17.57 -8.19
CA PRO A 787 -15.51 18.76 -8.04
C PRO A 787 -14.74 18.79 -6.71
N SER A 788 -15.19 18.07 -5.69
CA SER A 788 -14.38 17.86 -4.47
C SER A 788 -13.20 16.91 -4.72
N TYR A 789 -13.33 15.98 -5.66
CA TYR A 789 -12.20 15.15 -6.11
C TYR A 789 -11.22 15.96 -6.98
N ILE A 790 -11.71 16.84 -7.86
CA ILE A 790 -10.88 17.71 -8.70
C ILE A 790 -10.16 18.79 -7.86
N SER A 791 -10.86 19.43 -6.93
CA SER A 791 -10.34 20.52 -6.10
C SER A 791 -9.72 20.01 -4.80
N VAL A 792 -10.53 19.58 -3.83
CA VAL A 792 -10.07 19.31 -2.45
C VAL A 792 -9.02 18.20 -2.40
N LEU A 793 -9.26 17.08 -3.10
CA LEU A 793 -8.33 15.94 -3.07
C LEU A 793 -7.01 16.22 -3.79
N ASN A 794 -7.02 16.82 -4.98
CA ASN A 794 -5.78 17.12 -5.71
C ASN A 794 -4.97 18.24 -5.03
N VAL A 795 -5.62 19.32 -4.58
CA VAL A 795 -4.94 20.40 -3.84
C VAL A 795 -4.26 19.85 -2.58
N TYR A 796 -4.95 19.00 -1.81
CA TYR A 796 -4.33 18.32 -0.67
C TYR A 796 -3.20 17.36 -1.09
N ALA A 797 -3.39 16.58 -2.15
CA ALA A 797 -2.41 15.59 -2.58
C ALA A 797 -1.08 16.24 -3.02
N VAL A 798 -1.17 17.31 -3.83
CA VAL A 798 -0.03 18.03 -4.42
C VAL A 798 0.65 18.95 -3.40
N LEU A 799 -0.07 19.77 -2.63
CA LEU A 799 0.55 20.68 -1.64
C LEU A 799 1.19 19.93 -0.46
N CYS A 800 0.72 18.72 -0.16
CA CYS A 800 1.33 17.86 0.85
C CYS A 800 2.67 17.23 0.36
N GLN A 801 3.00 17.33 -0.93
CA GLN A 801 4.31 16.90 -1.45
C GLN A 801 5.41 17.87 -1.01
N ARG A 802 6.49 17.32 -0.42
CA ARG A 802 7.65 18.10 0.06
C ARG A 802 8.24 19.12 -0.93
N PRO A 803 8.45 18.82 -2.24
CA PRO A 803 9.05 19.81 -3.15
C PRO A 803 8.14 21.02 -3.39
N VAL A 804 6.84 20.82 -3.61
CA VAL A 804 5.88 21.92 -3.81
C VAL A 804 5.80 22.80 -2.57
N ARG A 805 5.74 22.18 -1.38
CA ARG A 805 5.70 22.89 -0.10
C ARG A 805 6.98 23.71 0.15
N LEU A 806 8.13 23.27 -0.34
CA LEU A 806 9.39 24.03 -0.30
C LEU A 806 9.37 25.20 -1.29
N ILE A 807 8.96 24.97 -2.55
CA ILE A 807 8.89 26.00 -3.59
C ILE A 807 7.94 27.14 -3.16
N VAL A 808 6.76 26.83 -2.64
CA VAL A 808 5.82 27.84 -2.13
C VAL A 808 6.42 28.65 -0.97
N VAL A 809 7.13 28.00 -0.02
CA VAL A 809 7.78 28.69 1.11
C VAL A 809 8.97 29.56 0.67
N ILE A 810 9.65 29.21 -0.43
CA ILE A 810 10.73 30.03 -1.02
C ILE A 810 10.15 31.22 -1.79
N VAL A 811 9.15 31.00 -2.65
CA VAL A 811 8.58 32.03 -3.54
C VAL A 811 7.82 33.11 -2.78
N PHE A 812 7.13 32.76 -1.68
CA PHE A 812 6.30 33.71 -0.93
C PHE A 812 7.00 34.32 0.31
N ARG A 813 8.32 34.19 0.47
CA ARG A 813 9.06 34.82 1.58
C ARG A 813 9.68 36.17 1.17
N PRO A 814 9.43 37.28 1.91
CA PRO A 814 10.12 38.54 1.66
C PRO A 814 11.61 38.44 2.00
N ALA A 815 12.46 39.01 1.14
CA ALA A 815 13.91 38.75 1.10
C ALA A 815 14.74 39.15 2.35
N ARG A 816 14.15 39.81 3.35
CA ARG A 816 14.85 40.26 4.58
C ARG A 816 15.04 39.18 5.67
N ALA A 817 14.60 37.94 5.44
CA ALA A 817 14.63 36.86 6.42
C ALA A 817 15.59 35.70 6.07
N ALA A 818 16.69 35.98 5.36
CA ALA A 818 17.63 34.98 4.86
C ALA A 818 18.66 34.49 5.91
N ASP A 819 19.01 35.31 6.90
CA ASP A 819 20.28 35.17 7.65
C ASP A 819 20.17 34.43 9.00
N GLN A 820 19.07 33.74 9.27
CA GLN A 820 18.85 32.98 10.52
C GLN A 820 18.38 31.53 10.32
N THR A 821 18.38 31.02 9.08
CA THR A 821 17.85 29.68 8.77
C THR A 821 18.76 28.50 9.14
N SER A 822 19.99 28.74 9.62
CA SER A 822 20.94 27.71 10.07
C SER A 822 20.60 27.05 11.42
N ARG A 823 19.59 27.54 12.16
CA ARG A 823 19.20 27.03 13.49
C ARG A 823 17.74 26.58 13.63
N PHE A 824 16.99 26.40 12.54
CA PHE A 824 15.68 25.76 12.62
C PHE A 824 15.82 24.23 12.56
N PRO A 825 15.27 23.47 13.53
CA PRO A 825 15.27 22.01 13.45
C PRO A 825 14.47 21.57 12.21
N ALA A 826 15.01 20.60 11.47
CA ALA A 826 14.39 20.14 10.23
C ALA A 826 12.96 19.65 10.50
N PHE A 827 11.96 20.37 9.96
CA PHE A 827 10.53 20.06 10.09
C PHE A 827 10.19 18.79 9.29
N ARG A 828 10.57 17.64 9.88
CA ARG A 828 10.44 16.28 9.37
C ARG A 828 8.96 15.84 9.42
N SER A 829 8.12 16.52 8.63
CA SER A 829 6.74 16.11 8.38
C SER A 829 6.74 14.69 7.80
N ASP A 830 6.04 13.80 8.48
CA ASP A 830 6.21 12.36 8.29
C ASP A 830 5.67 11.90 6.92
N VAL A 831 6.46 11.09 6.24
CA VAL A 831 6.08 10.42 4.98
C VAL A 831 5.57 9.00 5.28
N SER A 832 5.83 8.47 6.49
CA SER A 832 5.01 7.38 7.02
C SER A 832 3.64 7.92 7.44
N TRP A 833 2.59 7.20 7.06
CA TRP A 833 1.20 7.48 7.43
C TRP A 833 0.51 6.15 7.72
N GLY A 834 -0.27 6.09 8.78
CA GLY A 834 -0.99 4.88 9.16
C GLY A 834 -0.14 3.83 9.89
N THR A 835 0.78 4.26 10.76
CA THR A 835 1.10 3.66 12.09
C THR A 835 2.39 4.26 12.64
N LYS A 836 2.35 4.85 13.84
CA LYS A 836 3.57 5.08 14.63
C LYS A 836 4.06 3.71 15.10
N GLY A 837 5.35 3.42 14.95
CA GLY A 837 5.98 2.26 15.56
C GLY A 837 6.12 2.48 17.06
N ASP A 838 5.06 2.19 17.83
CA ASP A 838 5.11 2.26 19.29
C ASP A 838 5.97 1.11 19.83
N ASN A 839 7.29 1.31 19.82
CA ASN A 839 8.27 0.35 20.31
C ASN A 839 8.30 0.30 21.86
N LYS A 840 7.15 -0.02 22.47
CA LYS A 840 7.05 -0.54 23.83
C LYS A 840 6.71 -2.03 23.77
N VAL A 841 7.74 -2.84 23.56
CA VAL A 841 7.66 -4.30 23.75
C VAL A 841 7.76 -4.58 25.24
N SER A 842 6.63 -4.88 25.89
CA SER A 842 6.58 -5.20 27.33
C SER A 842 5.69 -6.42 27.62
N THR A 843 6.05 -7.56 27.04
CA THR A 843 5.74 -8.91 27.53
C THR A 843 6.90 -9.82 27.14
N ASP A 844 7.60 -10.38 28.12
CA ASP A 844 8.63 -11.39 27.83
C ASP A 844 7.97 -12.76 27.64
N LEU A 845 8.17 -13.35 26.47
CA LEU A 845 7.73 -14.70 26.13
C LEU A 845 8.78 -15.77 26.49
N GLY A 846 9.91 -15.34 27.03
CA GLY A 846 11.03 -16.20 27.40
C GLY A 846 11.99 -16.47 26.25
N VAL A 847 13.12 -17.10 26.60
CA VAL A 847 14.28 -17.34 25.73
C VAL A 847 14.58 -18.83 25.63
N VAL A 848 14.65 -19.33 24.41
CA VAL A 848 15.03 -20.70 24.04
C VAL A 848 16.57 -20.77 24.04
N LYS A 849 17.14 -21.44 25.05
CA LYS A 849 18.59 -21.60 25.29
C LYS A 849 19.03 -23.03 24.95
N THR A 850 20.12 -23.19 24.21
CA THR A 850 20.76 -24.49 23.96
C THR A 850 20.97 -25.27 25.25
N GLY A 851 20.59 -26.55 25.27
CA GLY A 851 20.93 -27.48 26.35
C GLY A 851 22.42 -27.83 26.37
N PRO A 852 22.85 -28.74 27.26
CA PRO A 852 24.23 -29.24 27.29
C PRO A 852 24.65 -29.93 25.98
N ASN A 853 23.69 -30.51 25.25
CA ASN A 853 23.86 -30.99 23.88
C ASN A 853 23.48 -29.89 22.88
N LYS A 854 24.35 -29.59 21.91
CA LYS A 854 24.17 -28.48 20.94
C LYS A 854 22.92 -28.56 20.05
N ASN A 855 22.29 -29.74 19.94
CA ASN A 855 21.12 -29.98 19.08
C ASN A 855 19.79 -29.98 19.87
N GLU A 856 19.84 -29.93 21.21
CA GLU A 856 18.65 -29.91 22.08
C GLU A 856 18.39 -28.52 22.64
N VAL A 857 17.12 -28.19 22.86
CA VAL A 857 16.72 -27.06 23.71
C VAL A 857 15.66 -27.49 24.72
N GLU A 858 15.83 -27.06 25.96
CA GLU A 858 14.82 -27.11 27.01
C GLU A 858 13.85 -25.92 26.87
N VAL A 859 12.55 -26.21 26.77
CA VAL A 859 11.52 -25.20 26.54
C VAL A 859 10.35 -25.40 27.49
N GLU A 860 9.94 -24.33 28.16
CA GLU A 860 8.65 -24.28 28.86
C GLU A 860 7.51 -24.32 27.83
N VAL A 861 6.77 -25.44 27.79
CA VAL A 861 5.62 -25.66 26.92
C VAL A 861 4.39 -25.95 27.78
N VAL A 862 3.23 -25.42 27.36
CA VAL A 862 1.93 -25.80 27.90
C VAL A 862 1.51 -27.09 27.21
N SER A 863 1.88 -28.24 27.79
CA SER A 863 1.64 -29.57 27.20
C SER A 863 0.52 -30.38 27.87
N GLY A 864 -0.09 -29.86 28.94
CA GLY A 864 -1.25 -30.49 29.57
C GLY A 864 -2.52 -30.28 28.74
N GLU A 865 -3.24 -31.36 28.42
CA GLU A 865 -4.49 -31.30 27.66
C GLU A 865 -5.54 -30.39 28.34
N THR A 866 -5.55 -30.34 29.67
CA THR A 866 -6.38 -29.44 30.48
C THR A 866 -6.14 -27.98 30.16
N ASP A 867 -4.89 -27.58 29.99
CA ASP A 867 -4.48 -26.19 29.82
C ASP A 867 -4.67 -25.74 28.37
N ILE A 868 -4.48 -26.67 27.42
CA ILE A 868 -4.77 -26.49 25.99
C ILE A 868 -6.29 -26.33 25.77
N ASN A 869 -7.12 -27.18 26.38
CA ASN A 869 -8.57 -27.04 26.34
C ASN A 869 -9.06 -25.78 27.07
N ALA A 870 -8.49 -25.42 28.23
CA ALA A 870 -8.84 -24.19 28.93
C ALA A 870 -8.57 -22.94 28.07
N ALA A 871 -7.41 -22.85 27.41
CA ALA A 871 -7.09 -21.74 26.52
C ALA A 871 -8.03 -21.68 25.29
N TYR A 872 -8.52 -22.83 24.80
CA TYR A 872 -9.53 -22.89 23.75
C TYR A 872 -10.90 -22.42 24.26
N GLU A 873 -11.29 -22.82 25.47
CA GLU A 873 -12.54 -22.38 26.11
C GLU A 873 -12.53 -20.87 26.39
N ASP A 874 -11.42 -20.29 26.84
CA ASP A 874 -11.25 -18.85 27.01
C ASP A 874 -11.41 -18.10 25.67
N ALA A 875 -10.87 -18.63 24.57
CA ALA A 875 -11.02 -18.06 23.23
C ALA A 875 -12.49 -18.11 22.74
N ILE A 876 -13.15 -19.28 22.85
CA ILE A 876 -14.57 -19.43 22.48
C ILE A 876 -15.48 -18.56 23.35
N HIS A 877 -15.20 -18.45 24.66
CA HIS A 877 -15.90 -17.56 25.56
C HIS A 877 -15.69 -16.09 25.19
N MET A 878 -14.48 -15.68 24.81
CA MET A 878 -14.25 -14.32 24.31
C MET A 878 -15.12 -14.01 23.08
N LEU A 879 -15.18 -14.93 22.11
CA LEU A 879 -16.02 -14.77 20.90
C LEU A 879 -17.53 -14.75 21.20
N SER A 880 -17.99 -15.45 22.24
CA SER A 880 -19.40 -15.43 22.66
C SER A 880 -19.80 -14.12 23.37
N THR A 881 -18.85 -13.43 24.00
CA THR A 881 -19.08 -12.09 24.55
C THR A 881 -19.11 -11.02 23.45
N LYS A 882 -20.02 -10.05 23.57
CA LYS A 882 -20.07 -8.87 22.69
C LYS A 882 -18.76 -8.07 22.83
N PRO A 883 -18.19 -7.53 21.74
CA PRO A 883 -17.02 -6.68 21.82
C PRO A 883 -17.34 -5.41 22.65
N PRO A 884 -16.40 -4.91 23.47
CA PRO A 884 -16.53 -3.60 24.08
C PRO A 884 -16.55 -2.52 22.98
N LYS A 885 -17.27 -1.42 23.20
CA LYS A 885 -17.23 -0.28 22.28
C LYS A 885 -15.80 0.28 22.23
N ALA A 886 -15.21 0.31 21.05
CA ALA A 886 -13.87 0.86 20.84
C ALA A 886 -13.95 2.40 20.75
N ASP A 887 -13.77 3.08 21.88
CA ASP A 887 -13.58 4.53 21.93
C ASP A 887 -12.27 4.91 21.22
N SER A 888 -12.35 5.26 19.93
CA SER A 888 -11.21 5.66 19.09
C SER A 888 -10.71 7.09 19.39
N LYS A 889 -10.48 7.39 20.67
CA LYS A 889 -9.93 8.67 21.14
C LYS A 889 -8.49 8.82 20.59
N PRO A 890 -8.19 9.82 19.75
CA PRO A 890 -6.85 10.00 19.23
C PRO A 890 -5.86 10.35 20.35
N ASP A 891 -4.61 9.93 20.20
CA ASP A 891 -3.50 10.21 21.13
C ASP A 891 -3.48 11.68 21.57
N ALA A 892 -3.48 11.94 22.88
CA ALA A 892 -3.57 13.29 23.45
C ALA A 892 -2.44 14.21 22.99
N ALA A 893 -1.22 13.68 22.82
CA ALA A 893 -0.10 14.47 22.28
C ALA A 893 -0.34 14.85 20.81
N THR A 894 -0.97 13.96 20.03
CA THR A 894 -1.37 14.23 18.65
C THR A 894 -2.55 15.22 18.57
N GLN A 895 -3.52 15.15 19.49
CA GLN A 895 -4.60 16.16 19.59
C GLN A 895 -4.04 17.55 19.88
N GLN A 896 -3.13 17.67 20.85
CA GLN A 896 -2.52 18.94 21.22
C GLN A 896 -1.62 19.49 20.10
N GLU A 897 -0.87 18.64 19.38
CA GLU A 897 -0.08 19.02 18.21
C GLU A 897 -0.97 19.60 17.09
N ASP A 898 -2.07 18.92 16.76
CA ASP A 898 -2.98 19.38 15.70
C ASP A 898 -3.86 20.57 16.15
N TYR A 899 -4.15 20.75 17.45
CA TYR A 899 -4.75 21.98 18.01
C TYR A 899 -3.84 23.20 17.78
N TYR A 900 -2.55 23.12 18.15
CA TYR A 900 -1.62 24.23 17.93
C TYR A 900 -1.38 24.52 16.44
N ARG A 901 -1.46 23.52 15.55
CA ARG A 901 -1.45 23.75 14.09
C ARG A 901 -2.73 24.43 13.61
N SER A 902 -3.90 23.99 14.09
CA SER A 902 -5.20 24.57 13.76
C SER A 902 -5.24 26.05 14.16
N PHE A 903 -4.85 26.39 15.39
CA PHE A 903 -4.75 27.78 15.86
C PHE A 903 -3.85 28.65 14.95
N ARG A 904 -2.66 28.16 14.58
CA ARG A 904 -1.74 28.84 13.64
C ARG A 904 -2.27 28.97 12.21
N THR A 905 -3.23 28.14 11.83
CA THR A 905 -3.87 28.16 10.50
C THR A 905 -5.03 29.15 10.47
N ASN A 906 -5.83 29.15 11.54
CA ASN A 906 -7.04 29.98 11.66
C ASN A 906 -6.73 31.47 11.89
N VAL A 907 -5.58 31.79 12.50
CA VAL A 907 -5.09 33.18 12.65
C VAL A 907 -4.27 33.58 11.41
N SER A 908 -4.93 33.86 10.29
CA SER A 908 -4.24 34.40 9.10
C SER A 908 -5.08 35.38 8.25
N PRO A 909 -4.68 36.66 8.13
CA PRO A 909 -5.21 37.60 7.12
C PRO A 909 -4.88 37.21 5.67
N ALA A 910 -4.13 36.12 5.46
CA ALA A 910 -3.64 35.67 4.17
C ALA A 910 -4.76 35.28 3.19
N VAL A 911 -5.93 34.85 3.68
CA VAL A 911 -7.12 34.56 2.84
C VAL A 911 -7.46 35.77 1.97
N ALA A 912 -7.67 36.93 2.61
CA ALA A 912 -8.10 38.15 1.93
C ALA A 912 -6.98 38.73 1.05
N LEU A 913 -5.73 38.68 1.51
CA LEU A 913 -4.59 39.23 0.75
C LEU A 913 -4.31 38.41 -0.52
N LEU A 914 -4.37 37.07 -0.46
CA LEU A 914 -4.16 36.22 -1.62
C LEU A 914 -5.35 36.26 -2.60
N ALA A 915 -6.58 36.35 -2.08
CA ALA A 915 -7.77 36.60 -2.91
C ALA A 915 -7.63 37.91 -3.69
N ALA A 916 -7.25 39.01 -3.03
CA ALA A 916 -7.06 40.31 -3.69
C ALA A 916 -5.96 40.28 -4.78
N ILE A 917 -4.89 39.51 -4.59
CA ILE A 917 -3.83 39.32 -5.59
C ILE A 917 -4.33 38.53 -6.81
N ILE A 918 -5.14 37.49 -6.61
CA ILE A 918 -5.75 36.73 -7.72
C ILE A 918 -6.76 37.59 -8.49
N VAL A 919 -7.63 38.31 -7.78
CA VAL A 919 -8.66 39.20 -8.35
C VAL A 919 -8.04 40.35 -9.16
N THR A 920 -6.92 40.92 -8.70
CA THR A 920 -6.19 41.95 -9.46
C THR A 920 -5.37 41.41 -10.63
N ALA A 921 -5.24 40.09 -10.78
CA ALA A 921 -4.68 39.42 -11.94
C ALA A 921 -5.75 39.02 -12.96
N THR A 922 -6.87 38.41 -12.54
CA THR A 922 -7.98 38.04 -13.43
C THR A 922 -8.66 39.26 -14.05
N GLY A 923 -8.93 40.30 -13.26
CA GLY A 923 -9.56 41.54 -13.74
C GLY A 923 -8.76 42.34 -14.79
N LYS A 924 -7.52 41.92 -15.12
CA LYS A 924 -6.70 42.50 -16.20
C LYS A 924 -6.64 41.63 -17.47
N ALA A 925 -7.21 40.43 -17.45
CA ALA A 925 -7.21 39.51 -18.59
C ALA A 925 -8.47 39.64 -19.48
N ALA A 926 -9.52 40.32 -19.01
CA ALA A 926 -10.76 40.51 -19.76
C ALA A 926 -10.63 41.46 -20.96
N ASP A 927 -9.66 42.39 -20.92
CA ASP A 927 -9.54 43.43 -21.93
C ASP A 927 -8.77 42.98 -23.19
N LYS A 928 -9.50 42.92 -24.31
CA LYS A 928 -9.05 42.80 -25.72
C LYS A 928 -8.67 41.40 -26.22
N GLY A 929 -9.58 40.80 -26.99
CA GLY A 929 -9.30 39.71 -27.93
C GLY A 929 -9.69 38.29 -27.49
N ALA A 930 -10.19 38.11 -26.27
CA ALA A 930 -10.35 36.79 -25.67
C ALA A 930 -11.32 35.83 -26.38
N HIS A 931 -12.47 36.28 -26.91
CA HIS A 931 -13.57 35.40 -27.33
C HIS A 931 -13.18 34.29 -28.32
N ASN A 932 -12.38 34.57 -29.36
CA ASN A 932 -11.97 33.53 -30.32
C ASN A 932 -11.03 32.49 -29.68
N THR A 933 -10.15 32.92 -28.77
CA THR A 933 -9.25 32.05 -28.02
C THR A 933 -10.01 31.19 -27.01
N VAL A 934 -10.99 31.77 -26.30
CA VAL A 934 -11.88 31.07 -25.37
C VAL A 934 -12.71 30.01 -26.11
N ASN A 935 -13.32 30.37 -27.25
CA ASN A 935 -14.08 29.44 -28.08
C ASN A 935 -13.21 28.27 -28.59
N GLY A 936 -11.98 28.55 -29.04
CA GLY A 936 -11.02 27.53 -29.46
C GLY A 936 -10.60 26.60 -28.31
N TYR A 937 -10.35 27.15 -27.12
CA TYR A 937 -9.99 26.38 -25.93
C TYR A 937 -11.14 25.53 -25.38
N MET A 938 -12.37 26.06 -25.39
CA MET A 938 -13.57 25.30 -25.02
C MET A 938 -13.87 24.16 -26.00
N ALA A 939 -13.68 24.39 -27.30
CA ALA A 939 -13.74 23.31 -28.30
C ALA A 939 -12.65 22.27 -28.03
N PHE A 940 -11.41 22.68 -27.72
CA PHE A 940 -10.33 21.77 -27.36
C PHE A 940 -10.66 20.93 -26.11
N ILE A 941 -11.18 21.52 -25.03
CA ILE A 941 -11.61 20.76 -23.84
C ILE A 941 -12.73 19.78 -24.21
N LEU A 942 -13.78 20.24 -24.90
CA LEU A 942 -14.93 19.40 -25.25
C LEU A 942 -14.53 18.19 -26.09
N PHE A 943 -13.76 18.40 -27.17
CA PHE A 943 -13.30 17.31 -28.02
C PHE A 943 -12.23 16.43 -27.36
N SER A 944 -11.42 16.96 -26.44
CA SER A 944 -10.48 16.16 -25.64
C SER A 944 -11.21 15.22 -24.67
N VAL A 945 -12.21 15.74 -23.94
CA VAL A 945 -13.03 14.93 -23.02
C VAL A 945 -13.84 13.89 -23.79
N ALA A 946 -14.50 14.29 -24.88
CA ALA A 946 -15.26 13.38 -25.74
C ALA A 946 -14.37 12.30 -26.38
N GLY A 947 -13.17 12.67 -26.85
CA GLY A 947 -12.20 11.72 -27.41
C GLY A 947 -11.66 10.72 -26.39
N LEU A 948 -11.29 11.19 -25.19
CA LEU A 948 -10.87 10.33 -24.09
C LEU A 948 -11.97 9.35 -23.64
N ALA A 949 -13.21 9.84 -23.53
CA ALA A 949 -14.36 9.02 -23.17
C ALA A 949 -14.67 8.00 -24.27
N LEU A 950 -14.62 8.40 -25.56
CA LEU A 950 -14.82 7.52 -26.71
C LEU A 950 -13.78 6.38 -26.75
N ILE A 951 -12.50 6.66 -26.46
CA ILE A 951 -11.46 5.62 -26.37
C ILE A 951 -11.84 4.59 -25.29
N ARG A 952 -12.22 5.05 -24.08
CA ARG A 952 -12.69 4.17 -22.99
C ARG A 952 -13.89 3.33 -23.41
N PHE A 953 -14.89 3.94 -24.04
CA PHE A 953 -16.11 3.27 -24.49
C PHE A 953 -15.84 2.21 -25.58
N ILE A 954 -14.96 2.51 -26.54
CA ILE A 954 -14.54 1.55 -27.57
C ILE A 954 -13.83 0.36 -26.92
N GLY A 955 -12.82 0.58 -26.08
CA GLY A 955 -12.11 -0.52 -25.41
C GLY A 955 -13.01 -1.35 -24.48
N SER A 956 -13.90 -0.69 -23.74
CA SER A 956 -14.94 -1.30 -22.89
C SER A 956 -15.90 -2.20 -23.69
N THR A 957 -16.37 -1.70 -24.84
CA THR A 957 -17.23 -2.48 -25.75
C THR A 957 -16.46 -3.64 -26.39
N THR A 958 -15.22 -3.41 -26.83
CA THR A 958 -14.33 -4.44 -27.38
C THR A 958 -14.04 -5.56 -26.37
N TYR A 959 -13.81 -5.23 -25.10
CA TYR A 959 -13.66 -6.21 -24.02
C TYR A 959 -14.91 -7.09 -23.89
N MET A 960 -16.11 -6.50 -23.87
CA MET A 960 -17.36 -7.28 -23.77
C MET A 960 -17.62 -8.15 -25.00
N LEU A 961 -17.26 -7.68 -26.21
CA LEU A 961 -17.32 -8.48 -27.43
C LEU A 961 -16.34 -9.66 -27.39
N ILE A 962 -15.07 -9.43 -27.01
CA ILE A 962 -14.08 -10.50 -26.84
C ILE A 962 -14.57 -11.51 -25.79
N ARG A 963 -15.07 -11.04 -24.66
CA ARG A 963 -15.60 -11.87 -23.57
C ARG A 963 -16.78 -12.75 -24.03
N LEU A 964 -17.68 -12.22 -24.86
CA LEU A 964 -18.83 -12.95 -25.41
C LEU A 964 -18.38 -14.19 -26.20
N PHE A 965 -17.32 -14.07 -27.00
CA PHE A 965 -16.77 -15.17 -27.79
C PHE A 965 -15.76 -16.05 -27.02
N ALA A 966 -15.12 -15.54 -25.98
CA ALA A 966 -14.12 -16.26 -25.17
C ALA A 966 -14.71 -17.13 -24.05
N GLY A 967 -15.94 -16.85 -23.57
CA GLY A 967 -16.61 -17.68 -22.56
C GLY A 967 -16.08 -17.53 -21.12
N GLU A 968 -15.84 -16.28 -20.69
CA GLU A 968 -15.34 -15.91 -19.34
C GLU A 968 -16.40 -15.41 -18.35
#